data_AF-A0A4D4M2Z0-F1
#
_entry.id   AF-A0A4D4M2Z0-F1
#
_cell.length_a   1.000
_cell.length_b   1.000
_cell.length_c   1.000
_cell.angle_alpha   90.00
_cell.angle_beta   90.00
_cell.angle_gamma   90.00
#
_symmetry.space_group_name_H-M   'P 1'
#
loop_
_entity.id
_entity.type
_entity.pdbx_description
1 polymer ?
#
loop_
_entity_poly.entity_id
_entity_poly.type
_entity_poly.pdbx_seq_one_letter_code
_entity_poly.pdbx_strand_id
1 'polypeptide(L)'
;MTAPGRRSSTFSRLLRHGFTDPSAAERLLESAELEPVKADPVLLEALGATADPDLALLGLVRLVEAQDDHTARRELLDTLIAAKPLRDRLLGVLGASAALADHLARHPRDWQALVTYEPRDLHPGVEEFERGLAEAADPVSLRVAYRRCLLSIAARDVCGTTDLAQTAAELADLATATLRAALLIARTAAPDDAAICRLAVIAMGKCGGHELNYVSDVDVIFVGEPANGADEGKAVQAATRLASHMMRICSETTVEGTIWPVDANLRPEGRNGPLVRTLSSHLAYYQRWAKTWEFQALLKARPVAGDIGLGEEYVATLAPLVWQAAERDNFVADVQKMRRRVVANIPAAEIERELKLGPGGLRDVEFAVQLLQLVHGRADASLRSGTTLDALKALAAGGYVGRADAVQLDEAYRFLRTMEHRIQLFRLRRTHLVPEDDADLRRIGRSLGLRADPITDLNREWKRHATVVRRLHEKLFYRPLLDAVAQLAPGEARLSPNAARERLVALGYADPAAALRHLEALASGVTRKAAIQRTLLPVLLGWFADSADPDAGLLNFRKVSDALGKTPWYLRLLRDEGAAAENLARVLSAGRLAPDLLMRAPEAVALLGDGDGGRGGLEPRGRAQLEQEVLAAVGRAGGSEQAVTTVRGVRRRELFRTAARDIVSSYGTEETPAEADQGALVDLVGGAVSDLTAATLAGTLRAVVREGWGDTLPTRFAVVGMGRFGGTSWATGRTRTCCSCTSREKAWTNRRPRGRRTPWCPRCGGCYRFRARIRRCSSTRICGPRASPGRRCGR
;
A
#
# COMPACT_ATOMS: atom_id res chain seq x y z
N MET A 1 14.04 -36.36 -43.35
CA MET A 1 14.73 -35.68 -42.24
C MET A 1 15.79 -34.76 -42.83
N THR A 2 15.43 -33.50 -43.05
CA THR A 2 16.36 -32.45 -43.49
C THR A 2 17.16 -31.97 -42.27
N ALA A 3 18.49 -31.90 -42.42
CA ALA A 3 19.40 -31.44 -41.37
C ALA A 3 19.06 -30.01 -40.93
N PRO A 4 19.20 -29.63 -39.64
CA PRO A 4 19.05 -28.25 -39.22
C PRO A 4 20.18 -27.42 -39.86
N GLY A 5 19.81 -26.46 -40.71
CA GLY A 5 20.77 -25.58 -41.37
C GLY A 5 21.69 -24.88 -40.37
N ARG A 6 22.99 -24.82 -40.69
CA ARG A 6 23.99 -24.01 -39.97
C ARG A 6 23.47 -22.57 -39.86
N ARG A 7 23.22 -22.10 -38.63
CA ARG A 7 22.86 -20.70 -38.34
C ARG A 7 23.99 -19.77 -38.80
N SER A 8 23.65 -18.62 -39.42
CA SER A 8 24.62 -17.65 -39.95
C SER A 8 25.46 -17.01 -38.84
N SER A 9 26.65 -16.49 -39.18
CA SER A 9 27.49 -15.73 -38.24
C SER A 9 26.79 -14.46 -37.75
N THR A 10 25.98 -13.82 -38.60
CA THR A 10 25.14 -12.66 -38.30
C THR A 10 24.07 -12.99 -37.26
N PHE A 11 23.34 -14.10 -37.41
CA PHE A 11 22.34 -14.57 -36.46
C PHE A 11 22.91 -14.69 -35.04
N SER A 12 24.09 -15.32 -34.92
CA SER A 12 24.77 -15.52 -33.64
C SER A 12 25.30 -14.20 -33.05
N ARG A 13 25.63 -13.22 -33.90
CA ARG A 13 26.04 -11.87 -33.48
C ARG A 13 24.85 -11.10 -32.92
N LEU A 14 23.71 -11.07 -33.62
CA LEU A 14 22.48 -10.40 -33.18
C LEU A 14 22.00 -10.95 -31.82
N LEU A 15 22.00 -12.27 -31.65
CA LEU A 15 21.62 -12.89 -30.38
C LEU A 15 22.52 -12.43 -29.21
N ARG A 16 23.84 -12.28 -29.44
CA ARG A 16 24.77 -11.76 -28.43
C ARG A 16 24.53 -10.29 -28.06
N HIS A 17 24.00 -9.50 -28.99
CA HIS A 17 23.60 -8.11 -28.74
C HIS A 17 22.19 -7.99 -28.15
N GLY A 18 21.52 -9.11 -27.86
CA GLY A 18 20.28 -9.13 -27.09
C GLY A 18 18.98 -9.07 -27.90
N PHE A 19 19.07 -9.16 -29.24
CA PHE A 19 17.92 -9.32 -30.12
C PHE A 19 17.19 -10.63 -29.84
N THR A 20 15.87 -10.56 -29.79
CA THR A 20 14.94 -11.66 -29.50
C THR A 20 14.41 -12.32 -30.77
N ASP A 21 14.34 -11.58 -31.89
CA ASP A 21 14.07 -12.11 -33.23
C ASP A 21 15.23 -11.77 -34.19
N PRO A 22 16.36 -12.50 -34.12
CA PRO A 22 17.50 -12.25 -34.99
C PRO A 22 17.17 -12.38 -36.48
N SER A 23 16.18 -13.20 -36.84
CA SER A 23 15.79 -13.37 -38.24
C SER A 23 15.01 -12.18 -38.78
N ALA A 24 14.12 -11.57 -37.98
CA ALA A 24 13.50 -10.30 -38.34
C ALA A 24 14.51 -9.16 -38.36
N ALA A 25 15.41 -9.11 -37.38
CA ALA A 25 16.46 -8.09 -37.33
C ALA A 25 17.40 -8.15 -38.54
N GLU A 26 17.79 -9.35 -38.98
CA GLU A 26 18.60 -9.53 -40.21
C GLU A 26 17.86 -9.01 -41.45
N ARG A 27 16.55 -9.27 -41.58
CA ARG A 27 15.76 -8.72 -42.70
C ARG A 27 15.66 -7.19 -42.67
N LEU A 28 15.53 -6.58 -41.49
CA LEU A 28 15.49 -5.13 -41.34
C LEU A 28 16.85 -4.48 -41.64
N LEU A 29 17.97 -5.13 -41.24
CA LEU A 29 19.31 -4.63 -41.56
C LEU A 29 19.64 -4.71 -43.05
N GLU A 30 19.12 -5.70 -43.77
CA GLU A 30 19.29 -5.85 -45.23
C GLU A 30 18.27 -5.02 -46.03
N SER A 31 17.50 -4.12 -45.40
CA SER A 31 16.58 -3.24 -46.10
C SER A 31 17.34 -2.14 -46.85
N ALA A 32 16.75 -1.63 -47.95
CA ALA A 32 17.39 -0.62 -48.79
C ALA A 32 17.70 0.68 -48.03
N GLU A 33 16.91 0.95 -47.00
CA GLU A 33 17.00 2.12 -46.14
C GLU A 33 18.25 2.11 -45.26
N LEU A 34 18.71 0.93 -44.83
CA LEU A 34 19.88 0.76 -43.98
C LEU A 34 21.14 0.33 -44.72
N GLU A 35 21.09 0.16 -46.05
CA GLU A 35 22.24 -0.25 -46.88
C GLU A 35 23.55 0.51 -46.56
N PRO A 36 23.56 1.84 -46.31
CA PRO A 36 24.79 2.57 -45.99
C PRO A 36 25.44 2.17 -44.65
N VAL A 37 24.67 1.65 -43.70
CA VAL A 37 25.09 1.41 -42.31
C VAL A 37 24.90 -0.04 -41.85
N LYS A 38 24.38 -0.94 -42.69
CA LYS A 38 23.99 -2.31 -42.30
C LYS A 38 25.13 -3.16 -41.71
N ALA A 39 26.36 -2.90 -42.13
CA ALA A 39 27.56 -3.60 -41.66
C ALA A 39 28.35 -2.82 -40.60
N ASP A 40 27.86 -1.64 -40.17
CA ASP A 40 28.56 -0.78 -39.23
C ASP A 40 28.54 -1.40 -37.80
N PRO A 41 29.72 -1.66 -37.20
CA PRO A 41 29.79 -2.27 -35.87
C PRO A 41 29.30 -1.33 -34.75
N VAL A 42 29.43 -0.01 -34.93
CA VAL A 42 29.00 1.00 -33.96
C VAL A 42 27.48 1.00 -33.85
N LEU A 43 26.77 0.88 -34.97
CA LEU A 43 25.31 0.78 -34.99
C LEU A 43 24.84 -0.44 -34.21
N LEU A 44 25.42 -1.62 -34.48
CA LEU A 44 25.02 -2.87 -33.83
C LEU A 44 25.30 -2.86 -32.32
N GLU A 45 26.45 -2.32 -31.90
CA GLU A 45 26.78 -2.15 -30.49
C GLU A 45 25.79 -1.22 -29.79
N ALA A 46 25.45 -0.09 -30.42
CA ALA A 46 24.51 0.88 -29.87
C ALA A 46 23.08 0.31 -29.77
N LEU A 47 22.60 -0.40 -30.80
CA LEU A 47 21.32 -1.11 -30.75
C LEU A 47 21.28 -2.13 -29.60
N GLY A 48 22.35 -2.92 -29.45
CA GLY A 48 22.45 -3.89 -28.36
C GLY A 48 22.52 -3.29 -26.95
N ALA A 49 22.84 -2.00 -26.84
CA ALA A 49 22.83 -1.27 -25.59
C ALA A 49 21.44 -0.73 -25.20
N THR A 50 20.45 -0.77 -26.09
CA THR A 50 19.09 -0.28 -25.82
C THR A 50 18.27 -1.25 -24.95
N ALA A 51 17.14 -0.77 -24.43
CA ALA A 51 16.22 -1.59 -23.63
C ALA A 51 15.64 -2.76 -24.46
N ASP A 52 15.26 -2.51 -25.70
CA ASP A 52 14.79 -3.49 -26.68
C ASP A 52 15.44 -3.23 -28.05
N PRO A 53 16.46 -4.03 -28.44
CA PRO A 53 17.17 -3.85 -29.71
C PRO A 53 16.29 -4.08 -30.95
N ASP A 54 15.33 -5.01 -30.87
CA ASP A 54 14.41 -5.30 -31.98
C ASP A 54 13.50 -4.09 -32.22
N LEU A 55 12.96 -3.52 -31.13
CA LEU A 55 12.14 -2.31 -31.18
C LEU A 55 12.93 -1.10 -31.69
N ALA A 56 14.16 -0.91 -31.21
CA ALA A 56 15.03 0.19 -31.64
C ALA A 56 15.33 0.13 -33.14
N LEU A 57 15.65 -1.06 -33.66
CA LEU A 57 15.93 -1.26 -35.07
C LEU A 57 14.69 -1.01 -35.94
N LEU A 58 13.53 -1.54 -35.54
CA LEU A 58 12.27 -1.29 -36.24
C LEU A 58 11.92 0.20 -36.26
N GLY A 59 12.08 0.88 -35.12
CA GLY A 59 11.85 2.32 -35.03
C GLY A 59 12.79 3.14 -35.91
N LEU A 60 14.06 2.72 -36.01
CA LEU A 60 15.05 3.37 -36.85
C LEU A 60 14.70 3.23 -38.34
N VAL A 61 14.37 2.01 -38.81
CA VAL A 61 13.95 1.78 -40.20
C VAL A 61 12.77 2.68 -40.56
N ARG A 62 11.72 2.69 -39.72
CA ARG A 62 10.53 3.53 -39.96
C ARG A 62 10.84 5.02 -40.01
N LEU A 63 11.78 5.50 -39.19
CA LEU A 63 12.22 6.89 -39.22
C LEU A 63 12.99 7.23 -40.51
N VAL A 64 13.84 6.33 -40.99
CA VAL A 64 14.58 6.51 -42.24
C VAL A 64 13.64 6.46 -43.46
N GLU A 65 12.69 5.53 -43.46
CA GLU A 65 11.63 5.43 -44.48
C GLU A 65 10.84 6.74 -44.59
N ALA A 66 10.50 7.34 -43.45
CA ALA A 66 9.70 8.55 -43.34
C ALA A 66 10.42 9.85 -43.74
N GLN A 67 11.75 9.84 -43.92
CA GLN A 67 12.47 11.04 -44.35
C GLN A 67 12.04 11.47 -45.77
N ASP A 68 11.94 12.79 -45.96
CA ASP A 68 11.39 13.44 -47.17
C ASP A 68 12.14 13.03 -48.46
N ASP A 69 13.47 12.95 -48.38
CA ASP A 69 14.33 12.66 -49.54
C ASP A 69 15.63 11.93 -49.16
N HIS A 70 16.43 11.57 -50.19
CA HIS A 70 17.70 10.88 -50.02
C HIS A 70 18.74 11.70 -49.22
N THR A 71 18.71 13.02 -49.30
CA THR A 71 19.65 13.90 -48.57
C THR A 71 19.36 13.84 -47.08
N ALA A 72 18.09 13.99 -46.69
CA ALA A 72 17.65 13.88 -45.30
C ALA A 72 17.93 12.49 -44.71
N ARG A 73 17.76 11.42 -45.49
CA ARG A 73 18.14 10.05 -45.08
C ARG A 73 19.63 9.94 -44.78
N ARG A 74 20.46 10.46 -45.68
CA ARG A 74 21.92 10.43 -45.51
C ARG A 74 22.34 11.29 -44.31
N GLU A 75 21.78 12.48 -44.15
CA GLU A 75 22.06 13.35 -43.00
C GLU A 75 21.75 12.65 -41.66
N LEU A 76 20.57 12.02 -41.55
CA LEU A 76 20.20 11.26 -40.35
C LEU A 76 21.18 10.11 -40.08
N LEU A 77 21.49 9.29 -41.09
CA LEU A 77 22.36 8.12 -40.93
C LEU A 77 23.80 8.52 -40.62
N ASP A 78 24.35 9.49 -41.35
CA ASP A 78 25.71 10.00 -41.14
C ASP A 78 25.84 10.60 -39.73
N THR A 79 24.83 11.36 -39.29
CA THR A 79 24.83 11.93 -37.93
C THR A 79 24.67 10.85 -36.87
N LEU A 80 23.84 9.83 -37.09
CA LEU A 80 23.69 8.69 -36.20
C LEU A 80 25.03 7.95 -36.00
N ILE A 81 25.81 7.75 -37.06
CA ILE A 81 27.11 7.08 -36.96
C ILE A 81 28.18 8.00 -36.36
N ALA A 82 28.26 9.25 -36.80
CA ALA A 82 29.30 10.18 -36.38
C ALA A 82 29.12 10.72 -34.95
N ALA A 83 27.88 10.99 -34.52
CA ALA A 83 27.59 11.67 -33.26
C ALA A 83 27.08 10.70 -32.18
N LYS A 84 28.00 10.18 -31.35
CA LYS A 84 27.66 9.28 -30.23
C LYS A 84 26.52 9.79 -29.32
N PRO A 85 26.50 11.07 -28.87
CA PRO A 85 25.43 11.54 -28.00
C PRO A 85 24.04 11.48 -28.65
N LEU A 86 23.93 11.85 -29.93
CA LEU A 86 22.68 11.71 -30.69
C LEU A 86 22.30 10.23 -30.81
N ARG A 87 23.24 9.38 -31.21
CA ARG A 87 23.02 7.94 -31.40
C ARG A 87 22.43 7.28 -30.17
N ASP A 88 23.07 7.48 -29.02
CA ASP A 88 22.65 6.86 -27.76
C ASP A 88 21.24 7.30 -27.36
N ARG A 89 20.91 8.59 -27.58
CA ARG A 89 19.59 9.17 -27.28
C ARG A 89 18.51 8.66 -28.21
N LEU A 90 18.75 8.76 -29.51
CA LEU A 90 17.78 8.35 -30.52
C LEU A 90 17.50 6.86 -30.38
N LEU A 91 18.53 6.01 -30.37
CA LEU A 91 18.33 4.57 -30.23
C LEU A 91 17.81 4.19 -28.83
N GLY A 92 18.23 4.90 -27.78
CA GLY A 92 17.72 4.71 -26.42
C GLY A 92 16.22 4.94 -26.33
N VAL A 93 15.70 6.02 -26.94
CA VAL A 93 14.26 6.29 -27.01
C VAL A 93 13.55 5.25 -27.87
N LEU A 94 14.07 4.95 -29.07
CA LEU A 94 13.44 3.99 -29.98
C LEU A 94 13.34 2.60 -29.34
N GLY A 95 14.34 2.17 -28.56
CA GLY A 95 14.30 0.91 -27.82
C GLY A 95 13.46 0.94 -26.53
N ALA A 96 13.03 2.11 -26.07
CA ALA A 96 12.21 2.26 -24.86
C ALA A 96 10.74 2.57 -25.15
N SER A 97 10.44 3.23 -26.27
CA SER A 97 9.12 3.78 -26.58
C SER A 97 8.70 3.55 -28.03
N ALA A 98 7.74 2.65 -28.23
CA ALA A 98 7.05 2.49 -29.51
C ALA A 98 6.27 3.77 -29.89
N ALA A 99 5.68 4.45 -28.90
CA ALA A 99 4.87 5.64 -29.15
C ALA A 99 5.70 6.86 -29.59
N LEU A 100 6.94 7.02 -29.09
CA LEU A 100 7.84 8.06 -29.58
C LEU A 100 8.45 7.70 -30.95
N ALA A 101 8.65 6.42 -31.23
CA ALA A 101 8.99 5.97 -32.60
C ALA A 101 7.86 6.28 -33.59
N ASP A 102 6.60 6.07 -33.21
CA ASP A 102 5.43 6.44 -34.03
C ASP A 102 5.35 7.96 -34.27
N HIS A 103 5.69 8.76 -33.25
CA HIS A 103 5.76 10.22 -33.38
C HIS A 103 6.86 10.63 -34.37
N LEU A 104 8.07 10.07 -34.23
CA LEU A 104 9.19 10.33 -35.13
C LEU A 104 8.91 9.87 -36.57
N ALA A 105 8.20 8.78 -36.78
CA ALA A 105 7.79 8.35 -38.11
C ALA A 105 6.76 9.30 -38.76
N ARG A 106 5.94 10.00 -37.96
CA ARG A 106 4.98 10.99 -38.46
C ARG A 106 5.60 12.39 -38.62
N HIS A 107 6.53 12.74 -37.74
CA HIS A 107 7.24 14.03 -37.70
C HIS A 107 8.75 13.78 -37.84
N PRO A 108 9.22 13.37 -39.03
CA PRO A 108 10.56 12.84 -39.26
C PRO A 108 11.70 13.84 -39.05
N ARG A 109 11.42 15.12 -38.83
CA ARG A 109 12.45 16.13 -38.50
C ARG A 109 12.66 16.31 -37.00
N ASP A 110 11.77 15.80 -36.16
CA ASP A 110 11.85 16.01 -34.71
C ASP A 110 13.02 15.28 -34.04
N TRP A 111 13.71 14.35 -34.73
CA TRP A 111 14.98 13.80 -34.24
C TRP A 111 16.05 14.88 -34.07
N GLN A 112 15.95 16.00 -34.79
CA GLN A 112 16.87 17.13 -34.67
C GLN A 112 16.83 17.75 -33.26
N ALA A 113 15.71 17.60 -32.53
CA ALA A 113 15.59 18.01 -31.13
C ALA A 113 16.52 17.23 -30.18
N LEU A 114 17.16 16.15 -30.66
CA LEU A 114 18.13 15.35 -29.92
C LEU A 114 19.60 15.68 -30.25
N VAL A 115 19.84 16.55 -31.25
CA VAL A 115 21.18 16.92 -31.74
C VAL A 115 21.88 17.88 -30.78
N THR A 116 21.20 18.96 -30.39
CA THR A 116 21.78 20.04 -29.60
C THR A 116 21.87 19.67 -28.12
N TYR A 117 23.07 19.69 -27.56
CA TYR A 117 23.31 19.45 -26.13
C TYR A 117 24.46 20.32 -25.65
N GLU A 118 24.16 21.54 -25.26
CA GLU A 118 25.02 22.28 -24.34
C GLU A 118 24.73 21.85 -22.88
N PRO A 119 25.70 22.00 -21.95
CA PRO A 119 25.48 21.79 -20.52
C PRO A 119 24.27 22.53 -19.91
N ARG A 120 23.82 23.61 -20.55
CA ARG A 120 22.65 24.39 -20.13
C ARG A 120 21.32 23.77 -20.59
N ASP A 121 21.31 22.99 -21.66
CA ASP A 121 20.13 22.31 -22.22
C ASP A 121 19.80 21.00 -21.48
N LEU A 122 20.62 20.64 -20.49
CA LEU A 122 20.49 19.42 -19.71
C LEU A 122 19.31 19.45 -18.75
N HIS A 123 18.89 20.63 -18.30
CA HIS A 123 17.78 20.81 -17.34
C HIS A 123 16.89 21.98 -17.78
N PRO A 124 16.08 21.78 -18.83
CA PRO A 124 15.17 22.82 -19.30
C PRO A 124 14.18 23.21 -18.20
N GLY A 125 14.08 24.50 -17.94
CA GLY A 125 13.02 25.06 -17.11
C GLY A 125 11.74 25.34 -17.90
N VAL A 126 10.72 25.83 -17.21
CA VAL A 126 9.43 26.22 -17.82
C VAL A 126 9.61 27.15 -19.04
N GLU A 127 10.50 28.14 -18.95
CA GLU A 127 10.73 29.12 -20.04
C GLU A 127 11.26 28.47 -21.33
N GLU A 128 12.05 27.40 -21.22
CA GLU A 128 12.56 26.68 -22.38
C GLU A 128 11.47 25.84 -23.05
N PHE A 129 10.64 25.19 -22.23
CA PHE A 129 9.46 24.49 -22.75
C PHE A 129 8.47 25.47 -23.38
N GLU A 130 8.25 26.64 -22.80
CA GLU A 130 7.42 27.70 -23.40
C GLU A 130 7.94 28.12 -24.78
N ARG A 131 9.26 28.30 -24.93
CA ARG A 131 9.88 28.55 -26.25
C ARG A 131 9.64 27.40 -27.22
N GLY A 132 9.77 26.15 -26.75
CA GLY A 132 9.52 24.95 -27.57
C GLY A 132 8.07 24.81 -28.03
N LEU A 133 7.12 25.40 -27.30
CA LEU A 133 5.68 25.40 -27.58
C LEU A 133 5.18 26.70 -28.23
N ALA A 134 6.03 27.72 -28.40
CA ALA A 134 5.60 29.09 -28.76
C ALA A 134 4.87 29.18 -30.11
N GLU A 135 5.25 28.33 -31.08
CA GLU A 135 4.65 28.28 -32.41
C GLU A 135 3.29 27.54 -32.45
N ALA A 136 2.85 26.96 -31.33
CA ALA A 136 1.57 26.27 -31.26
C ALA A 136 0.41 27.26 -31.17
N ALA A 137 -0.40 27.33 -32.23
CA ALA A 137 -1.56 28.20 -32.32
C ALA A 137 -2.90 27.49 -32.08
N ASP A 138 -2.89 26.14 -32.09
CA ASP A 138 -4.10 25.31 -32.05
C ASP A 138 -3.83 23.98 -31.33
N PRO A 139 -4.87 23.19 -31.01
CA PRO A 139 -4.72 21.92 -30.30
C PRO A 139 -3.78 20.91 -31.00
N VAL A 140 -3.76 20.85 -32.34
CA VAL A 140 -2.92 19.91 -33.08
C VAL A 140 -1.46 20.32 -32.99
N SER A 141 -1.14 21.58 -33.33
CA SER A 141 0.24 22.08 -33.25
C SER A 141 0.82 22.01 -31.82
N LEU A 142 -0.01 22.24 -30.79
CA LEU A 142 0.39 22.08 -29.38
C LEU A 142 0.77 20.64 -29.03
N ARG A 143 0.06 19.64 -29.57
CA ARG A 143 0.36 18.22 -29.35
C ARG A 143 1.68 17.81 -29.98
N VAL A 144 1.95 18.25 -31.21
CA VAL A 144 3.22 17.99 -31.90
C VAL A 144 4.38 18.58 -31.11
N ALA A 145 4.27 19.87 -30.74
CA ALA A 145 5.30 20.55 -29.96
C ALA A 145 5.52 19.91 -28.58
N TYR A 146 4.45 19.49 -27.89
CA TYR A 146 4.53 18.75 -26.63
C TYR A 146 5.28 17.42 -26.80
N ARG A 147 4.97 16.63 -27.84
CA ARG A 147 5.62 15.34 -28.10
C ARG A 147 7.10 15.49 -28.43
N ARG A 148 7.47 16.55 -29.16
CA ARG A 148 8.86 16.91 -29.42
C ARG A 148 9.63 17.26 -28.14
N CYS A 149 9.03 18.04 -27.22
CA CYS A 149 9.65 18.31 -25.92
C CYS A 149 9.75 17.03 -25.06
N LEU A 150 8.71 16.20 -25.06
CA LEU A 150 8.68 14.92 -24.35
C LEU A 150 9.74 13.95 -24.86
N LEU A 151 10.03 13.97 -26.17
CA LEU A 151 11.09 13.19 -26.81
C LEU A 151 12.46 13.52 -26.20
N SER A 152 12.77 14.80 -26.01
CA SER A 152 14.04 15.24 -25.39
C SER A 152 14.13 14.84 -23.91
N ILE A 153 13.04 14.92 -23.14
CA ILE A 153 12.98 14.44 -21.75
C ILE A 153 13.22 12.92 -21.71
N ALA A 154 12.53 12.16 -22.57
CA ALA A 154 12.67 10.71 -22.66
C ALA A 154 14.10 10.29 -22.99
N ALA A 155 14.75 11.01 -23.92
CA ALA A 155 16.14 10.77 -24.28
C ALA A 155 17.11 10.97 -23.10
N ARG A 156 16.95 12.04 -22.32
CA ARG A 156 17.78 12.27 -21.12
C ARG A 156 17.60 11.17 -20.09
N ASP A 157 16.36 10.80 -19.83
CA ASP A 157 15.97 9.84 -18.81
C ASP A 157 16.45 8.41 -19.15
N VAL A 158 16.19 7.92 -20.36
CA VAL A 158 16.60 6.55 -20.76
C VAL A 158 18.12 6.40 -20.93
N CYS A 159 18.82 7.49 -21.20
CA CYS A 159 20.29 7.51 -21.25
C CYS A 159 20.95 7.78 -19.89
N GLY A 160 20.18 7.95 -18.81
CA GLY A 160 20.70 8.21 -17.47
C GLY A 160 21.44 9.54 -17.33
N THR A 161 21.08 10.51 -18.17
CA THR A 161 21.67 11.86 -18.17
C THR A 161 20.98 12.77 -17.14
N THR A 162 19.71 12.49 -16.84
CA THR A 162 18.97 13.07 -15.72
C THR A 162 18.67 11.98 -14.69
N ASP A 163 18.57 12.38 -13.42
CA ASP A 163 18.03 11.49 -12.39
C ASP A 163 16.48 11.51 -12.41
N LEU A 164 15.88 10.67 -11.56
CA LEU A 164 14.41 10.60 -11.48
C LEU A 164 13.78 11.94 -11.09
N ALA A 165 14.34 12.63 -10.10
CA ALA A 165 13.74 13.86 -9.57
C ALA A 165 13.76 14.97 -10.62
N GLN A 166 14.87 15.09 -11.35
CA GLN A 166 15.03 15.99 -12.49
C GLN A 166 14.02 15.66 -13.59
N THR A 167 13.91 14.40 -13.99
CA THR A 167 12.96 13.96 -15.03
C THR A 167 11.51 14.29 -14.63
N ALA A 168 11.13 14.01 -13.38
CA ALA A 168 9.78 14.26 -12.89
C ALA A 168 9.45 15.77 -12.78
N ALA A 169 10.45 16.59 -12.44
CA ALA A 169 10.35 18.05 -12.45
C ALA A 169 10.20 18.59 -13.89
N GLU A 170 11.03 18.13 -14.83
CA GLU A 170 10.93 18.51 -16.25
C GLU A 170 9.57 18.14 -16.86
N LEU A 171 9.02 16.97 -16.53
CA LEU A 171 7.67 16.58 -16.95
C LEU A 171 6.60 17.53 -16.38
N ALA A 172 6.72 17.93 -15.11
CA ALA A 172 5.81 18.87 -14.48
C ALA A 172 5.96 20.31 -15.04
N ASP A 173 7.17 20.71 -15.43
CA ASP A 173 7.43 22.01 -16.06
C ASP A 173 6.95 22.04 -17.51
N LEU A 174 7.10 20.95 -18.27
CA LEU A 174 6.47 20.79 -19.58
C LEU A 174 4.94 20.82 -19.47
N ALA A 175 4.35 20.17 -18.46
CA ALA A 175 2.92 20.27 -18.20
C ALA A 175 2.49 21.71 -17.86
N THR A 176 3.30 22.44 -17.10
CA THR A 176 3.09 23.86 -16.78
C THR A 176 3.09 24.73 -18.05
N ALA A 177 4.11 24.60 -18.90
CA ALA A 177 4.20 25.31 -20.17
C ALA A 177 3.02 24.97 -21.10
N THR A 178 2.61 23.70 -21.12
CA THR A 178 1.45 23.23 -21.90
C THR A 178 0.13 23.83 -21.42
N LEU A 179 -0.09 23.92 -20.10
CA LEU A 179 -1.27 24.58 -19.54
C LEU A 179 -1.30 26.07 -19.89
N ARG A 180 -0.15 26.76 -19.85
CA ARG A 180 -0.04 28.17 -20.22
C ARG A 180 -0.33 28.40 -21.70
N ALA A 181 0.22 27.56 -22.59
CA ALA A 181 -0.06 27.61 -24.02
C ALA A 181 -1.55 27.33 -24.31
N ALA A 182 -2.13 26.30 -23.69
CA ALA A 182 -3.55 26.00 -23.83
C ALA A 182 -4.45 27.14 -23.32
N LEU A 183 -4.09 27.79 -22.22
CA LEU A 183 -4.82 28.94 -21.70
C LEU A 183 -4.68 30.15 -22.62
N LEU A 184 -3.51 30.37 -23.22
CA LEU A 184 -3.32 31.42 -24.21
C LEU A 184 -4.22 31.22 -25.43
N ILE A 185 -4.25 30.00 -25.99
CA ILE A 185 -5.16 29.65 -27.10
C ILE A 185 -6.62 29.92 -26.70
N ALA A 186 -7.03 29.51 -25.49
CA ALA A 186 -8.38 29.74 -24.99
C ALA A 186 -8.72 31.24 -24.85
N ARG A 187 -7.77 32.06 -24.37
CA ARG A 187 -7.93 33.52 -24.22
C ARG A 187 -7.99 34.23 -25.57
N THR A 188 -7.15 33.83 -26.52
CA THR A 188 -7.17 34.39 -27.89
C THR A 188 -8.51 34.11 -28.57
N ALA A 189 -9.12 32.94 -28.33
CA ALA A 189 -10.43 32.61 -28.86
C ALA A 189 -11.61 33.33 -28.17
N ALA A 190 -11.40 33.87 -26.96
CA ALA A 190 -12.43 34.53 -26.16
C ALA A 190 -11.89 35.79 -25.43
N PRO A 191 -11.49 36.84 -26.17
CA PRO A 191 -10.84 38.02 -25.60
C PRO A 191 -11.74 38.79 -24.63
N ASP A 192 -13.06 38.85 -24.89
CA ASP A 192 -14.01 39.54 -24.02
C ASP A 192 -14.13 38.86 -22.64
N ASP A 193 -14.12 37.52 -22.61
CA ASP A 193 -14.10 36.75 -21.37
C ASP A 193 -12.79 36.98 -20.61
N ALA A 194 -11.66 36.99 -21.34
CA ALA A 194 -10.33 37.23 -20.78
C ALA A 194 -10.14 38.65 -20.22
N ALA A 195 -10.91 39.64 -20.70
CA ALA A 195 -10.81 41.04 -20.27
C ALA A 195 -11.50 41.33 -18.94
N ILE A 196 -12.52 40.53 -18.56
CA ILE A 196 -13.37 40.78 -17.40
C ILE A 196 -13.06 39.88 -16.18
N CYS A 197 -12.13 38.94 -16.30
CA CYS A 197 -11.77 38.04 -15.20
C CYS A 197 -10.26 37.82 -15.07
N ARG A 198 -9.84 37.56 -13.83
CA ARG A 198 -8.53 37.02 -13.47
C ARG A 198 -8.73 35.54 -13.16
N LEU A 199 -8.11 34.65 -13.91
CA LEU A 199 -8.18 33.19 -13.71
C LEU A 199 -6.81 32.69 -13.30
N ALA A 200 -6.71 31.96 -12.19
CA ALA A 200 -5.52 31.25 -11.76
C ALA A 200 -5.74 29.72 -11.81
N VAL A 201 -4.72 29.00 -12.25
CA VAL A 201 -4.68 27.53 -12.30
C VAL A 201 -3.67 27.04 -11.27
N ILE A 202 -4.15 26.27 -10.30
CA ILE A 202 -3.34 25.69 -9.23
C ILE A 202 -3.13 24.22 -9.53
N ALA A 203 -1.91 23.83 -9.89
CA ALA A 203 -1.54 22.43 -10.00
C ALA A 203 -1.58 21.77 -8.62
N MET A 204 -2.06 20.54 -8.60
CA MET A 204 -2.20 19.71 -7.42
C MET A 204 -1.43 18.40 -7.62
N GLY A 205 -1.40 17.56 -6.58
CA GLY A 205 -0.88 16.21 -6.69
C GLY A 205 0.55 16.17 -7.24
N LYS A 206 0.80 15.28 -8.20
CA LYS A 206 2.15 15.06 -8.75
C LYS A 206 2.68 16.23 -9.57
N CYS A 207 1.82 16.93 -10.32
CA CYS A 207 2.23 18.10 -11.09
C CYS A 207 2.63 19.27 -10.17
N GLY A 208 1.83 19.49 -9.12
CA GLY A 208 2.09 20.55 -8.16
C GLY A 208 3.33 20.29 -7.29
N GLY A 209 3.63 19.02 -6.98
CA GLY A 209 4.82 18.62 -6.22
C GLY A 209 6.10 18.40 -7.03
N HIS A 210 6.11 18.69 -8.35
CA HIS A 210 7.24 18.42 -9.26
C HIS A 210 7.64 16.93 -9.32
N GLU A 211 6.65 16.05 -9.33
CA GLU A 211 6.81 14.59 -9.29
C GLU A 211 5.97 13.89 -10.38
N LEU A 212 5.83 14.53 -11.55
CA LEU A 212 4.97 14.04 -12.60
C LEU A 212 5.56 12.80 -13.29
N ASN A 213 4.68 11.94 -13.80
CA ASN A 213 5.04 10.77 -14.60
C ASN A 213 4.81 11.06 -16.09
N TYR A 214 5.38 10.24 -16.99
CA TYR A 214 5.13 10.35 -18.45
C TYR A 214 3.66 10.38 -18.84
N VAL A 215 2.83 9.60 -18.14
CA VAL A 215 1.39 9.53 -18.39
C VAL A 215 0.67 9.66 -17.05
N SER A 216 0.28 10.88 -16.74
CA SER A 216 -0.51 11.22 -15.56
C SER A 216 -1.58 12.21 -15.94
N ASP A 217 -2.75 12.09 -15.30
CA ASP A 217 -3.68 13.20 -15.24
C ASP A 217 -2.97 14.37 -14.55
N VAL A 218 -3.26 15.59 -15.00
CA VAL A 218 -2.77 16.82 -14.35
C VAL A 218 -3.89 17.36 -13.50
N ASP A 219 -3.78 17.10 -12.20
CA ASP A 219 -4.74 17.55 -11.21
C ASP A 219 -4.65 19.07 -11.02
N VAL A 220 -5.77 19.79 -11.11
CA VAL A 220 -5.83 21.25 -10.97
C VAL A 220 -7.01 21.74 -10.12
N ILE A 221 -6.88 22.94 -9.57
CA ILE A 221 -7.99 23.74 -9.02
C ILE A 221 -7.97 25.11 -9.71
N PHE A 222 -9.15 25.64 -10.03
CA PHE A 222 -9.30 26.95 -10.66
C PHE A 222 -9.86 27.97 -9.69
N VAL A 223 -9.21 29.14 -9.64
CA VAL A 223 -9.67 30.30 -8.87
C VAL A 223 -9.91 31.45 -9.83
N GLY A 224 -11.06 32.10 -9.70
CA GLY A 224 -11.45 33.21 -10.57
C GLY A 224 -11.89 34.43 -9.76
N GLU A 225 -11.39 35.61 -10.11
CA GLU A 225 -11.79 36.90 -9.54
C GLU A 225 -12.18 37.89 -10.65
N PRO A 226 -13.03 38.90 -10.39
CA PRO A 226 -13.30 39.94 -11.35
C PRO A 226 -12.06 40.77 -11.70
N ALA A 227 -11.91 41.13 -12.97
CA ALA A 227 -10.91 42.10 -13.43
C ALA A 227 -11.57 43.47 -13.62
N ASN A 228 -10.81 44.55 -13.42
CA ASN A 228 -11.21 45.92 -13.80
C ASN A 228 -12.58 46.38 -13.26
N GLY A 229 -12.98 45.91 -12.07
CA GLY A 229 -14.28 46.25 -11.48
C GLY A 229 -15.50 45.59 -12.15
N ALA A 230 -15.30 44.53 -12.94
CA ALA A 230 -16.37 43.75 -13.52
C ALA A 230 -17.26 43.10 -12.44
N ASP A 231 -18.49 42.77 -12.81
CA ASP A 231 -19.41 41.99 -11.97
C ASP A 231 -18.83 40.59 -11.67
N GLU A 232 -18.83 40.20 -10.38
CA GLU A 232 -18.26 38.93 -9.92
C GLU A 232 -18.92 37.72 -10.60
N GLY A 233 -20.25 37.72 -10.73
CA GLY A 233 -20.99 36.62 -11.36
C GLY A 233 -20.61 36.44 -12.82
N LYS A 234 -20.53 37.54 -13.59
CA LYS A 234 -20.09 37.50 -14.99
C LYS A 234 -18.62 37.09 -15.12
N ALA A 235 -17.74 37.58 -14.25
CA ALA A 235 -16.33 37.24 -14.25
C ALA A 235 -16.10 35.75 -13.96
N VAL A 236 -16.78 35.16 -12.96
CA VAL A 236 -16.67 33.73 -12.64
C VAL A 236 -17.21 32.86 -13.79
N GLN A 237 -18.27 33.29 -14.48
CA GLN A 237 -18.76 32.59 -15.67
C GLN A 237 -17.76 32.64 -16.83
N ALA A 238 -17.13 33.79 -17.08
CA ALA A 238 -16.06 33.94 -18.07
C ALA A 238 -14.85 33.07 -17.73
N ALA A 239 -14.38 33.11 -16.48
CA ALA A 239 -13.32 32.25 -15.97
C ALA A 239 -13.66 30.76 -16.14
N THR A 240 -14.92 30.37 -15.90
CA THR A 240 -15.40 28.99 -16.11
C THR A 240 -15.35 28.56 -17.57
N ARG A 241 -15.71 29.44 -18.52
CA ARG A 241 -15.62 29.16 -19.96
C ARG A 241 -14.16 29.00 -20.39
N LEU A 242 -13.28 29.89 -19.93
CA LEU A 242 -11.84 29.84 -20.23
C LEU A 242 -11.20 28.56 -19.67
N ALA A 243 -11.46 28.23 -18.40
CA ALA A 243 -10.97 27.00 -17.76
C ALA A 243 -11.46 25.75 -18.51
N SER A 244 -12.75 25.69 -18.86
CA SER A 244 -13.32 24.55 -19.62
C SER A 244 -12.68 24.42 -21.00
N HIS A 245 -12.43 25.54 -21.69
CA HIS A 245 -11.79 25.55 -23.00
C HIS A 245 -10.33 25.07 -22.91
N MET A 246 -9.55 25.59 -21.95
CA MET A 246 -8.19 25.13 -21.68
C MET A 246 -8.15 23.62 -21.40
N MET A 247 -9.03 23.12 -20.54
CA MET A 247 -9.14 21.68 -20.24
C MET A 247 -9.40 20.85 -21.50
N ARG A 248 -10.29 21.32 -22.38
CA ARG A 248 -10.62 20.65 -23.64
C ARG A 248 -9.43 20.61 -24.60
N ILE A 249 -8.70 21.71 -24.75
CA ILE A 249 -7.50 21.78 -25.63
C ILE A 249 -6.48 20.69 -25.28
N CYS A 250 -6.22 20.45 -23.98
CA CYS A 250 -5.30 19.40 -23.55
C CYS A 250 -5.88 17.97 -23.69
N SER A 251 -7.18 17.81 -23.40
CA SER A 251 -7.80 16.50 -23.20
C SER A 251 -8.41 15.88 -24.48
N GLU A 252 -8.82 16.68 -25.46
CA GLU A 252 -9.51 16.18 -26.66
C GLU A 252 -8.63 15.25 -27.51
N THR A 253 -9.24 14.36 -28.27
CA THR A 253 -8.51 13.49 -29.20
C THR A 253 -8.48 14.15 -30.58
N THR A 254 -7.29 14.43 -31.08
CA THR A 254 -7.05 14.97 -32.42
C THR A 254 -6.42 13.90 -33.33
N VAL A 255 -6.06 14.28 -34.55
CA VAL A 255 -5.24 13.44 -35.45
C VAL A 255 -3.87 13.08 -34.85
N GLU A 256 -3.36 13.88 -33.91
CA GLU A 256 -2.12 13.63 -33.15
C GLU A 256 -2.38 12.94 -31.79
N GLY A 257 -3.60 12.43 -31.57
CA GLY A 257 -4.00 11.82 -30.30
C GLY A 257 -4.33 12.85 -29.23
N THR A 258 -4.04 12.51 -27.97
CA THR A 258 -4.28 13.36 -26.78
C THR A 258 -2.95 13.65 -26.06
N ILE A 259 -2.88 14.79 -25.36
CA ILE A 259 -1.74 15.13 -24.50
C ILE A 259 -1.88 14.34 -23.19
N TRP A 260 -2.83 14.76 -22.35
CA TRP A 260 -3.27 14.10 -21.12
C TRP A 260 -4.56 14.77 -20.60
N PRO A 261 -5.35 14.11 -19.75
CA PRO A 261 -6.53 14.70 -19.14
C PRO A 261 -6.16 15.76 -18.09
N VAL A 262 -6.84 16.91 -18.13
CA VAL A 262 -6.81 17.87 -17.02
C VAL A 262 -7.90 17.47 -16.02
N ASP A 263 -7.53 17.13 -14.78
CA ASP A 263 -8.48 16.69 -13.75
C ASP A 263 -8.74 17.78 -12.70
N ALA A 264 -9.97 18.30 -12.64
CA ALA A 264 -10.39 19.27 -11.64
C ALA A 264 -11.14 18.67 -10.43
N ASN A 265 -11.08 17.35 -10.21
CA ASN A 265 -11.89 16.64 -9.21
C ASN A 265 -11.42 16.84 -7.76
N LEU A 266 -10.25 17.44 -7.54
CA LEU A 266 -9.77 17.83 -6.21
C LEU A 266 -10.37 19.16 -5.72
N ARG A 267 -11.15 19.86 -6.54
CA ARG A 267 -11.85 21.09 -6.14
C ARG A 267 -12.94 20.82 -5.08
N PRO A 268 -13.37 21.84 -4.32
CA PRO A 268 -14.49 21.72 -3.38
C PRO A 268 -15.71 20.99 -3.98
N GLU A 269 -16.26 20.01 -3.26
CA GLU A 269 -17.38 19.15 -3.68
C GLU A 269 -17.10 18.24 -4.90
N GLY A 270 -15.85 18.20 -5.37
CA GLY A 270 -15.41 17.39 -6.51
C GLY A 270 -16.24 17.65 -7.76
N ARG A 271 -16.64 16.58 -8.47
CA ARG A 271 -17.45 16.66 -9.71
C ARG A 271 -18.76 17.42 -9.56
N ASN A 272 -19.33 17.44 -8.35
CA ASN A 272 -20.62 18.07 -8.09
C ASN A 272 -20.49 19.57 -7.77
N GLY A 273 -19.26 20.07 -7.55
CA GLY A 273 -19.00 21.49 -7.31
C GLY A 273 -18.79 22.30 -8.59
N PRO A 274 -18.95 23.63 -8.51
CA PRO A 274 -18.61 24.53 -9.61
C PRO A 274 -17.13 24.38 -10.01
N LEU A 275 -16.84 24.51 -11.30
CA LEU A 275 -15.48 24.35 -11.83
C LEU A 275 -14.52 25.43 -11.32
N VAL A 276 -15.01 26.67 -11.27
CA VAL A 276 -14.28 27.84 -10.80
C VAL A 276 -15.04 28.46 -9.64
N ARG A 277 -14.32 28.87 -8.60
CA ARG A 277 -14.86 29.68 -7.49
C ARG A 277 -13.92 30.84 -7.20
N THR A 278 -14.44 31.87 -6.55
CA THR A 278 -13.62 32.94 -5.96
C THR A 278 -12.73 32.41 -4.84
N LEU A 279 -11.68 33.14 -4.50
CA LEU A 279 -10.79 32.81 -3.39
C LEU A 279 -11.57 32.79 -2.05
N SER A 280 -12.44 33.77 -1.85
CA SER A 280 -13.29 33.87 -0.66
C SER A 280 -14.22 32.66 -0.52
N SER A 281 -14.79 32.18 -1.63
CA SER A 281 -15.64 30.97 -1.66
C SER A 281 -14.85 29.69 -1.34
N HIS A 282 -13.62 29.56 -1.85
CA HIS A 282 -12.73 28.45 -1.48
C HIS A 282 -12.40 28.47 0.01
N LEU A 283 -11.98 29.63 0.54
CA LEU A 283 -11.64 29.78 1.95
C LEU A 283 -12.80 29.40 2.87
N ALA A 284 -14.01 29.91 2.57
CA ALA A 284 -15.21 29.58 3.32
C ALA A 284 -15.50 28.07 3.31
N TYR A 285 -15.22 27.39 2.19
CA TYR A 285 -15.40 25.95 2.10
C TYR A 285 -14.40 25.18 2.97
N TYR A 286 -13.11 25.49 2.85
CA TYR A 286 -12.07 24.78 3.60
C TYR A 286 -12.19 24.98 5.12
N GLN A 287 -12.70 26.13 5.57
CA GLN A 287 -12.95 26.38 6.99
C GLN A 287 -14.11 25.54 7.56
N ARG A 288 -15.14 25.24 6.76
CA ARG A 288 -16.42 24.70 7.27
C ARG A 288 -16.65 23.23 6.94
N TRP A 289 -16.32 22.80 5.72
CA TRP A 289 -16.77 21.51 5.19
C TRP A 289 -15.65 20.57 4.76
N ALA A 290 -14.41 21.07 4.61
CA ALA A 290 -13.32 20.24 4.14
C ALA A 290 -13.00 19.06 5.07
N LYS A 291 -12.69 17.94 4.44
CA LYS A 291 -12.23 16.70 5.05
C LYS A 291 -10.72 16.69 5.13
N THR A 292 -10.19 15.91 6.07
CA THR A 292 -8.76 15.75 6.33
C THR A 292 -7.90 15.50 5.08
N TRP A 293 -8.39 14.66 4.16
CA TRP A 293 -7.64 14.31 2.94
C TRP A 293 -7.51 15.46 1.95
N GLU A 294 -8.40 16.46 1.99
CA GLU A 294 -8.32 17.64 1.11
C GLU A 294 -7.10 18.48 1.49
N PHE A 295 -6.77 18.58 2.78
CA PHE A 295 -5.55 19.24 3.24
C PHE A 295 -4.28 18.48 2.86
N GLN A 296 -4.32 17.14 2.84
CA GLN A 296 -3.20 16.34 2.30
C GLN A 296 -2.97 16.64 0.82
N ALA A 297 -4.03 16.84 0.02
CA ALA A 297 -3.89 17.20 -1.39
C ALA A 297 -3.30 18.61 -1.56
N LEU A 298 -3.72 19.57 -0.72
CA LEU A 298 -3.24 20.95 -0.74
C LEU A 298 -1.75 21.11 -0.38
N LEU A 299 -1.09 20.11 0.22
CA LEU A 299 0.36 20.12 0.43
C LEU A 299 1.15 20.39 -0.85
N LYS A 300 0.61 19.95 -1.99
CA LYS A 300 1.25 20.05 -3.30
C LYS A 300 0.61 21.14 -4.16
N ALA A 301 -0.11 22.09 -3.58
CA ALA A 301 -0.72 23.19 -4.33
C ALA A 301 0.36 24.16 -4.87
N ARG A 302 0.42 24.33 -6.19
CA ARG A 302 1.39 25.23 -6.86
C ARG A 302 0.70 26.04 -7.98
N PRO A 303 0.78 27.38 -8.00
CA PRO A 303 0.29 28.17 -9.12
C PRO A 303 1.10 27.86 -10.39
N VAL A 304 0.44 27.53 -11.50
CA VAL A 304 1.12 27.11 -12.74
C VAL A 304 0.72 27.90 -13.98
N ALA A 305 -0.52 28.39 -14.07
CA ALA A 305 -0.97 29.16 -15.23
C ALA A 305 -2.00 30.24 -14.84
N GLY A 306 -2.19 31.22 -15.71
CA GLY A 306 -3.13 32.32 -15.51
C GLY A 306 -2.53 33.48 -14.70
N ASP A 307 -3.34 34.08 -13.83
CA ASP A 307 -2.94 35.15 -12.93
C ASP A 307 -2.12 34.58 -11.76
N ILE A 308 -0.80 34.71 -11.86
CA ILE A 308 0.14 34.15 -10.85
C ILE A 308 -0.07 34.79 -9.48
N GLY A 309 -0.32 36.11 -9.42
CA GLY A 309 -0.55 36.81 -8.15
C GLY A 309 -1.77 36.28 -7.40
N LEU A 310 -2.88 36.03 -8.10
CA LEU A 310 -4.07 35.39 -7.54
C LEU A 310 -3.79 33.96 -7.06
N GLY A 311 -2.96 33.22 -7.79
CA GLY A 311 -2.58 31.87 -7.39
C GLY A 311 -1.70 31.85 -6.13
N GLU A 312 -0.75 32.76 -6.02
CA GLU A 312 0.07 32.95 -4.82
C GLU A 312 -0.78 33.34 -3.62
N GLU A 313 -1.75 34.24 -3.82
CA GLU A 313 -2.73 34.63 -2.80
C GLU A 313 -3.56 33.43 -2.31
N TYR A 314 -4.00 32.55 -3.24
CA TYR A 314 -4.71 31.33 -2.89
C TYR A 314 -3.87 30.39 -2.00
N VAL A 315 -2.62 30.13 -2.38
CA VAL A 315 -1.74 29.25 -1.60
C VAL A 315 -1.43 29.87 -0.24
N ALA A 316 -1.12 31.16 -0.18
CA ALA A 316 -0.84 31.86 1.07
C ALA A 316 -2.04 31.84 2.03
N THR A 317 -3.25 32.06 1.49
CA THR A 317 -4.49 32.08 2.27
C THR A 317 -4.85 30.71 2.85
N LEU A 318 -4.60 29.62 2.12
CA LEU A 318 -4.95 28.27 2.58
C LEU A 318 -3.83 27.59 3.39
N ALA A 319 -2.58 28.04 3.26
CA ALA A 319 -1.44 27.43 3.96
C ALA A 319 -1.67 27.26 5.47
N PRO A 320 -2.20 28.25 6.23
CA PRO A 320 -2.48 28.06 7.67
C PRO A 320 -3.43 26.88 7.95
N LEU A 321 -4.46 26.69 7.12
CA LEU A 321 -5.43 25.60 7.30
C LEU A 321 -4.80 24.23 7.03
N VAL A 322 -3.90 24.14 6.05
CA VAL A 322 -3.16 22.91 5.74
C VAL A 322 -2.28 22.49 6.92
N TRP A 323 -1.49 23.42 7.46
CA TRP A 323 -0.54 23.12 8.53
C TRP A 323 -1.19 22.98 9.92
N GLN A 324 -2.45 23.39 10.08
CA GLN A 324 -3.27 23.12 11.28
C GLN A 324 -4.16 21.88 11.14
N ALA A 325 -4.19 21.23 9.96
CA ALA A 325 -5.12 20.13 9.69
C ALA A 325 -4.94 18.94 10.65
N ALA A 326 -3.72 18.74 11.16
CA ALA A 326 -3.39 17.67 12.10
C ALA A 326 -4.07 17.83 13.48
N GLU A 327 -4.55 19.04 13.82
CA GLU A 327 -5.23 19.32 15.10
C GLU A 327 -6.71 18.90 15.10
N ARG A 328 -7.22 18.45 13.95
CA ARG A 328 -8.61 18.00 13.83
C ARG A 328 -8.80 16.63 14.48
N ASP A 329 -9.95 16.47 15.14
CA ASP A 329 -10.34 15.19 15.73
C ASP A 329 -10.27 14.05 14.71
N ASN A 330 -9.71 12.90 15.14
CA ASN A 330 -9.57 11.69 14.32
C ASN A 330 -8.71 11.82 13.05
N PHE A 331 -7.90 12.89 12.89
CA PHE A 331 -7.07 13.12 11.69
C PHE A 331 -6.34 11.85 11.20
N VAL A 332 -5.52 11.24 12.06
CA VAL A 332 -4.73 10.05 11.69
C VAL A 332 -5.61 8.82 11.44
N ALA A 333 -6.65 8.61 12.26
CA ALA A 333 -7.54 7.47 12.11
C ALA A 333 -8.32 7.51 10.78
N ASP A 334 -8.71 8.71 10.33
CA ASP A 334 -9.39 8.91 9.06
C ASP A 334 -8.45 8.71 7.88
N VAL A 335 -7.21 9.17 8.00
CA VAL A 335 -6.10 8.93 7.08
C VAL A 335 -5.88 7.41 6.92
N GLN A 336 -5.72 6.66 8.02
CA GLN A 336 -5.56 5.20 7.98
C GLN A 336 -6.77 4.45 7.39
N LYS A 337 -8.00 4.83 7.75
CA LYS A 337 -9.22 4.24 7.17
C LYS A 337 -9.28 4.46 5.65
N MET A 338 -8.88 5.65 5.20
CA MET A 338 -8.82 5.95 3.78
C MET A 338 -7.82 5.04 3.07
N ARG A 339 -6.61 4.83 3.62
CA ARG A 339 -5.62 3.91 3.05
C ARG A 339 -6.15 2.47 2.98
N ARG A 340 -6.71 1.94 4.07
CA ARG A 340 -7.31 0.59 4.09
C ARG A 340 -8.41 0.43 3.04
N ARG A 341 -9.26 1.45 2.87
CA ARG A 341 -10.31 1.45 1.85
C ARG A 341 -9.74 1.46 0.44
N VAL A 342 -8.65 2.18 0.18
CA VAL A 342 -7.99 2.18 -1.13
C VAL A 342 -7.47 0.78 -1.47
N VAL A 343 -6.78 0.12 -0.53
CA VAL A 343 -6.26 -1.25 -0.74
C VAL A 343 -7.41 -2.25 -0.94
N ALA A 344 -8.47 -2.17 -0.13
CA ALA A 344 -9.62 -3.07 -0.22
C ALA A 344 -10.41 -2.95 -1.54
N ASN A 345 -10.21 -1.87 -2.30
CA ASN A 345 -10.83 -1.68 -3.61
C ASN A 345 -10.00 -2.23 -4.78
N ILE A 346 -8.78 -2.71 -4.52
CA ILE A 346 -7.94 -3.33 -5.55
C ILE A 346 -8.44 -4.76 -5.79
N PRO A 347 -8.70 -5.19 -7.04
CA PRO A 347 -9.06 -6.57 -7.33
C PRO A 347 -8.01 -7.55 -6.82
N ALA A 348 -8.43 -8.64 -6.17
CA ALA A 348 -7.51 -9.57 -5.50
C ALA A 348 -6.42 -10.14 -6.44
N ALA A 349 -6.74 -10.38 -7.71
CA ALA A 349 -5.80 -10.87 -8.72
C ALA A 349 -4.74 -9.84 -9.15
N GLU A 350 -4.96 -8.55 -8.86
CA GLU A 350 -4.10 -7.43 -9.27
C GLU A 350 -3.23 -6.90 -8.14
N ILE A 351 -3.53 -7.24 -6.88
CA ILE A 351 -2.86 -6.67 -5.68
C ILE A 351 -1.34 -6.81 -5.75
N GLU A 352 -0.84 -8.00 -6.07
CA GLU A 352 0.60 -8.28 -6.15
C GLU A 352 1.30 -7.56 -7.31
N ARG A 353 0.53 -7.07 -8.28
CA ARG A 353 1.02 -6.37 -9.48
C ARG A 353 0.86 -4.87 -9.43
N GLU A 354 0.13 -4.36 -8.45
CA GLU A 354 -0.25 -2.96 -8.36
C GLU A 354 0.87 -2.12 -7.73
N LEU A 355 1.71 -1.53 -8.59
CA LEU A 355 2.92 -0.81 -8.23
C LEU A 355 2.66 0.45 -7.39
N LYS A 356 1.51 1.09 -7.61
CA LYS A 356 1.19 2.38 -6.99
C LYS A 356 0.36 2.20 -5.73
N LEU A 357 -0.74 1.47 -5.81
CA LEU A 357 -1.71 1.36 -4.73
C LEU A 357 -1.55 0.12 -3.86
N GLY A 358 -0.80 -0.90 -4.31
CA GLY A 358 -0.58 -2.14 -3.57
C GLY A 358 0.19 -1.90 -2.27
N PRO A 359 0.20 -2.88 -1.35
CA PRO A 359 1.03 -2.85 -0.16
C PRO A 359 2.52 -2.74 -0.53
N GLY A 360 3.24 -1.79 0.08
CA GLY A 360 4.64 -1.53 -0.26
C GLY A 360 4.83 -0.72 -1.56
N GLY A 361 3.74 -0.20 -2.14
CA GLY A 361 3.77 0.59 -3.37
C GLY A 361 4.14 2.06 -3.17
N LEU A 362 4.19 2.81 -4.28
CA LEU A 362 4.52 4.25 -4.29
C LEU A 362 3.68 5.06 -3.30
N ARG A 363 2.39 4.75 -3.21
CA ARG A 363 1.46 5.48 -2.35
C ARG A 363 1.79 5.32 -0.87
N ASP A 364 2.38 4.20 -0.45
CA ASP A 364 2.77 4.00 0.95
C ASP A 364 3.93 4.92 1.35
N VAL A 365 4.87 5.19 0.43
CA VAL A 365 5.94 6.16 0.66
C VAL A 365 5.38 7.58 0.73
N GLU A 366 4.65 8.01 -0.31
CA GLU A 366 4.04 9.34 -0.39
C GLU A 366 3.25 9.66 0.88
N PHE A 367 2.45 8.69 1.32
CA PHE A 367 1.55 8.85 2.44
C PHE A 367 2.27 8.92 3.79
N ALA A 368 3.30 8.08 3.99
CA ALA A 368 4.10 8.13 5.21
C ALA A 368 4.80 9.49 5.35
N VAL A 369 5.38 10.00 4.26
CA VAL A 369 6.04 11.31 4.23
C VAL A 369 5.03 12.42 4.50
N GLN A 370 3.93 12.48 3.75
CA GLN A 370 2.90 13.52 3.91
C GLN A 370 2.27 13.56 5.30
N LEU A 371 2.05 12.39 5.93
CA LEU A 371 1.55 12.32 7.29
C LEU A 371 2.53 12.99 8.26
N LEU A 372 3.82 12.65 8.18
CA LEU A 372 4.85 13.25 9.02
C LEU A 372 4.97 14.75 8.77
N GLN A 373 4.87 15.20 7.52
CA GLN A 373 4.84 16.62 7.19
C GLN A 373 3.67 17.34 7.85
N LEU A 374 2.46 16.78 7.83
CA LEU A 374 1.30 17.44 8.44
C LEU A 374 1.38 17.48 9.97
N VAL A 375 1.92 16.43 10.59
CA VAL A 375 2.07 16.37 12.05
C VAL A 375 3.16 17.34 12.55
N HIS A 376 4.29 17.41 11.86
CA HIS A 376 5.47 18.15 12.33
C HIS A 376 5.65 19.51 11.67
N GLY A 377 5.16 19.69 10.44
CA GLY A 377 5.28 20.90 9.64
C GLY A 377 4.60 22.14 10.24
N ARG A 378 3.72 21.96 11.24
CA ARG A 378 3.16 23.08 12.01
C ARG A 378 4.24 23.86 12.76
N ALA A 379 5.21 23.15 13.35
CA ALA A 379 6.27 23.70 14.18
C ALA A 379 7.59 23.86 13.41
N ASP A 380 7.76 23.10 12.33
CA ASP A 380 8.99 23.07 11.54
C ASP A 380 8.69 23.37 10.06
N ALA A 381 8.95 24.61 9.64
CA ALA A 381 8.69 25.04 8.28
C ALA A 381 9.60 24.36 7.24
N SER A 382 10.73 23.76 7.65
CA SER A 382 11.64 23.06 6.71
C SER A 382 11.01 21.78 6.13
N LEU A 383 9.99 21.24 6.79
CA LEU A 383 9.26 20.05 6.36
C LEU A 383 8.18 20.34 5.32
N ARG A 384 7.99 21.61 4.93
CA ARG A 384 6.85 22.05 4.11
C ARG A 384 7.06 21.91 2.60
N SER A 385 8.07 21.18 2.15
CA SER A 385 8.30 20.92 0.72
C SER A 385 7.13 20.16 0.08
N GLY A 386 6.72 20.56 -1.13
CA GLY A 386 5.73 19.83 -1.92
C GLY A 386 6.29 18.52 -2.53
N THR A 387 7.61 18.37 -2.59
CA THR A 387 8.30 17.23 -3.19
C THR A 387 8.58 16.17 -2.13
N THR A 388 8.16 14.93 -2.38
CA THR A 388 8.21 13.80 -1.44
C THR A 388 9.64 13.46 -1.04
N LEU A 389 10.58 13.43 -1.99
CA LEU A 389 11.99 13.12 -1.70
C LEU A 389 12.69 14.23 -0.90
N ASP A 390 12.41 15.50 -1.21
CA ASP A 390 12.94 16.63 -0.43
C ASP A 390 12.36 16.66 0.98
N ALA A 391 11.06 16.40 1.12
CA ALA A 391 10.42 16.26 2.41
C ALA A 391 11.00 15.10 3.22
N LEU A 392 11.26 13.94 2.59
CA LEU A 392 11.91 12.80 3.26
C LEU A 392 13.33 13.15 3.72
N LYS A 393 14.09 13.87 2.90
CA LYS A 393 15.42 14.37 3.26
C LYS A 393 15.37 15.35 4.43
N ALA A 394 14.42 16.28 4.43
CA ALA A 394 14.20 17.23 5.54
C ALA A 394 13.78 16.50 6.82
N LEU A 395 12.88 15.51 6.73
CA LEU A 395 12.47 14.67 7.84
C LEU A 395 13.66 13.90 8.45
N ALA A 396 14.57 13.40 7.62
CA ALA A 396 15.78 12.73 8.08
C ALA A 396 16.79 13.69 8.72
N ALA A 397 16.96 14.89 8.15
CA ALA A 397 17.83 15.93 8.68
C ALA A 397 17.36 16.44 10.05
N GLY A 398 16.05 16.60 10.23
CA GLY A 398 15.41 17.00 11.50
C GLY A 398 15.27 15.85 12.52
N GLY A 399 15.68 14.62 12.17
CA GLY A 399 15.64 13.47 13.08
C GLY A 399 14.25 12.84 13.26
N TYR A 400 13.25 13.24 12.47
CA TYR A 400 11.90 12.66 12.49
C TYR A 400 11.85 11.26 11.88
N VAL A 401 12.80 10.97 11.00
CA VAL A 401 13.02 9.66 10.36
C VAL A 401 14.47 9.26 10.57
N GLY A 402 14.72 8.00 10.94
CA GLY A 402 16.08 7.49 11.05
C GLY A 402 16.81 7.55 9.70
N ARG A 403 18.05 8.04 9.67
CA ARG A 403 18.81 8.25 8.42
C ARG A 403 18.86 7.01 7.52
N ALA A 404 19.09 5.82 8.10
CA ALA A 404 19.11 4.56 7.37
C ALA A 404 17.73 4.16 6.81
N ASP A 405 16.64 4.52 7.49
CA ASP A 405 15.27 4.28 7.01
C ASP A 405 14.94 5.24 5.86
N ALA A 406 15.37 6.51 5.96
CA ALA A 406 15.18 7.50 4.90
C ALA A 406 15.92 7.12 3.60
N VAL A 407 17.18 6.67 3.70
CA VAL A 407 17.94 6.20 2.53
C VAL A 407 17.23 5.02 1.85
N GLN A 408 16.77 4.04 2.63
CA GLN A 408 16.05 2.87 2.09
C GLN A 408 14.71 3.25 1.43
N LEU A 409 13.98 4.24 1.98
CA LEU A 409 12.75 4.75 1.37
C LEU A 409 13.01 5.57 0.12
N ASP A 410 14.06 6.39 0.09
CA ASP A 410 14.48 7.15 -1.09
C ASP A 410 14.82 6.20 -2.24
N GLU A 411 15.70 5.21 -1.99
CA GLU A 411 16.07 4.20 -2.98
C GLU A 411 14.85 3.44 -3.51
N ALA A 412 13.95 3.01 -2.62
CA ALA A 412 12.75 2.29 -3.02
C ALA A 412 11.78 3.15 -3.82
N TYR A 413 11.55 4.40 -3.41
CA TYR A 413 10.70 5.32 -4.16
C TYR A 413 11.27 5.59 -5.55
N ARG A 414 12.60 5.80 -5.64
CA ARG A 414 13.29 6.00 -6.91
C ARG A 414 13.12 4.81 -7.83
N PHE A 415 13.38 3.60 -7.33
CA PHE A 415 13.22 2.38 -8.12
C PHE A 415 11.78 2.19 -8.62
N LEU A 416 10.80 2.26 -7.72
CA LEU A 416 9.39 2.03 -8.05
C LEU A 416 8.86 3.09 -9.04
N ARG A 417 9.26 4.36 -8.88
CA ARG A 417 8.82 5.43 -9.78
C ARG A 417 9.49 5.33 -11.16
N THR A 418 10.79 5.02 -11.21
CA THR A 418 11.46 4.77 -12.49
C THR A 418 10.84 3.58 -13.20
N MET A 419 10.51 2.50 -12.48
CA MET A 419 9.79 1.36 -13.05
C MET A 419 8.43 1.78 -13.62
N GLU A 420 7.65 2.59 -12.89
CA GLU A 420 6.38 3.15 -13.40
C GLU A 420 6.60 3.98 -14.67
N HIS A 421 7.63 4.82 -14.71
CA HIS A 421 8.00 5.60 -15.89
C HIS A 421 8.29 4.71 -17.09
N ARG A 422 9.06 3.63 -16.91
CA ARG A 422 9.41 2.68 -17.99
C ARG A 422 8.22 1.87 -18.51
N ILE A 423 7.27 1.55 -17.63
CA ILE A 423 6.01 0.91 -18.03
C ILE A 423 5.18 1.87 -18.88
N GLN A 424 5.02 3.12 -18.42
CA GLN A 424 4.19 4.12 -19.11
C GLN A 424 4.80 4.56 -20.45
N LEU A 425 6.12 4.78 -20.49
CA LEU A 425 6.84 5.32 -21.64
C LEU A 425 6.72 4.45 -22.91
N PHE A 426 6.56 3.13 -22.76
CA PHE A 426 6.54 2.20 -23.89
C PHE A 426 5.49 2.56 -24.95
N ARG A 427 4.25 2.76 -24.52
CA ARG A 427 3.12 3.11 -25.42
C ARG A 427 2.43 4.40 -25.03
N LEU A 428 3.00 5.15 -24.07
CA LEU A 428 2.42 6.35 -23.49
C LEU A 428 0.98 6.08 -23.01
N ARG A 429 0.82 4.96 -22.29
CA ARG A 429 -0.45 4.51 -21.70
C ARG A 429 -0.40 4.55 -20.17
N ARG A 430 -1.53 4.91 -19.57
CA ARG A 430 -1.71 4.85 -18.13
C ARG A 430 -1.93 3.41 -17.70
N THR A 431 -1.02 2.91 -16.87
CA THR A 431 -1.19 1.67 -16.11
C THR A 431 -0.37 1.76 -14.84
N HIS A 432 -0.84 1.13 -13.78
CA HIS A 432 -0.10 0.93 -12.53
C HIS A 432 0.18 -0.55 -12.26
N LEU A 433 -0.27 -1.43 -13.17
CA LEU A 433 0.01 -2.86 -13.12
C LEU A 433 1.32 -3.17 -13.83
N VAL A 434 2.17 -3.92 -13.14
CA VAL A 434 3.36 -4.53 -13.75
C VAL A 434 2.91 -5.58 -14.78
N PRO A 435 3.44 -5.58 -16.02
CA PRO A 435 3.06 -6.56 -17.04
C PRO A 435 3.46 -7.99 -16.65
N GLU A 436 2.80 -8.97 -17.26
CA GLU A 436 3.11 -10.41 -17.08
C GLU A 436 3.98 -10.97 -18.20
N ASP A 437 3.94 -10.35 -19.38
CA ASP A 437 4.66 -10.84 -20.55
C ASP A 437 6.17 -10.70 -20.38
N ASP A 438 6.90 -11.76 -20.71
CA ASP A 438 8.36 -11.83 -20.54
C ASP A 438 9.10 -10.79 -21.39
N ALA A 439 8.60 -10.44 -22.58
CA ALA A 439 9.24 -9.42 -23.42
C ALA A 439 9.11 -8.03 -22.77
N ASP A 440 7.93 -7.71 -22.21
CA ASP A 440 7.72 -6.48 -21.47
C ASP A 440 8.59 -6.40 -20.21
N LEU A 441 8.65 -7.48 -19.42
CA LEU A 441 9.50 -7.55 -18.22
C LEU A 441 10.99 -7.42 -18.57
N ARG A 442 11.45 -8.08 -19.64
CA ARG A 442 12.82 -8.00 -20.14
C ARG A 442 13.17 -6.57 -20.54
N ARG A 443 12.30 -5.90 -21.30
CA ARG A 443 12.49 -4.50 -21.73
C ARG A 443 12.57 -3.57 -20.53
N ILE A 444 11.67 -3.71 -19.55
CA ILE A 444 11.68 -2.92 -18.31
C ILE A 444 12.99 -3.15 -17.56
N GLY A 445 13.39 -4.40 -17.33
CA GLY A 445 14.64 -4.74 -16.64
C GLY A 445 15.86 -4.13 -17.32
N ARG A 446 15.98 -4.28 -18.64
CA ARG A 446 17.07 -3.69 -19.42
C ARG A 446 17.09 -2.15 -19.37
N SER A 447 15.91 -1.52 -19.39
CA SER A 447 15.77 -0.06 -19.27
C SER A 447 16.12 0.49 -17.88
N LEU A 448 16.22 -0.38 -16.88
CA LEU A 448 16.71 -0.08 -15.53
C LEU A 448 18.19 -0.49 -15.34
N GLY A 449 18.88 -0.90 -16.41
CA GLY A 449 20.27 -1.33 -16.37
C GLY A 449 20.49 -2.80 -15.99
N LEU A 450 19.43 -3.58 -15.76
CA LEU A 450 19.50 -5.00 -15.44
C LEU A 450 19.71 -5.79 -16.74
N ARG A 451 20.97 -6.11 -17.07
CA ARG A 451 21.34 -6.69 -18.39
C ARG A 451 21.63 -8.19 -18.36
N ALA A 452 22.08 -8.76 -17.24
CA ALA A 452 22.50 -10.15 -17.16
C ALA A 452 21.30 -11.12 -17.20
N ASP A 453 20.39 -10.99 -16.24
CA ASP A 453 19.09 -11.68 -16.24
C ASP A 453 17.96 -10.68 -15.94
N PRO A 454 17.54 -9.89 -16.96
CA PRO A 454 16.68 -8.73 -16.76
C PRO A 454 15.36 -9.03 -16.04
N ILE A 455 14.75 -10.19 -16.30
CA ILE A 455 13.45 -10.56 -15.74
C ILE A 455 13.61 -10.98 -14.27
N THR A 456 14.55 -11.89 -14.00
CA THR A 456 14.78 -12.39 -12.65
C THR A 456 15.28 -11.29 -11.72
N ASP A 457 16.21 -10.46 -12.19
CA ASP A 457 16.75 -9.36 -11.40
C ASP A 457 15.69 -8.28 -11.14
N LEU A 458 14.86 -7.95 -12.14
CA LEU A 458 13.76 -6.98 -11.97
C LEU A 458 12.78 -7.43 -10.88
N ASN A 459 12.32 -8.68 -10.96
CA ASN A 459 11.38 -9.25 -10.00
C ASN A 459 11.97 -9.32 -8.58
N ARG A 460 13.26 -9.62 -8.47
CA ARG A 460 13.97 -9.65 -7.19
C ARG A 460 14.06 -8.25 -6.56
N GLU A 461 14.51 -7.27 -7.32
CA GLU A 461 14.65 -5.88 -6.84
C GLU A 461 13.31 -5.27 -6.50
N TRP A 462 12.27 -5.50 -7.31
CA TRP A 462 10.93 -5.01 -7.03
C TRP A 462 10.36 -5.59 -5.74
N LYS A 463 10.43 -6.91 -5.54
CA LYS A 463 9.99 -7.56 -4.28
C LYS A 463 10.77 -7.05 -3.07
N ARG A 464 12.09 -6.86 -3.22
CA ARG A 464 12.95 -6.29 -2.17
C ARG A 464 12.48 -4.89 -1.77
N HIS A 465 12.28 -4.01 -2.74
CA HIS A 465 11.83 -2.65 -2.49
C HIS A 465 10.41 -2.58 -1.91
N ALA A 466 9.47 -3.37 -2.44
CA ALA A 466 8.10 -3.43 -1.90
C ALA A 466 8.09 -3.88 -0.42
N THR A 467 8.88 -4.91 -0.09
CA THR A 467 9.03 -5.40 1.30
C THR A 467 9.63 -4.33 2.22
N VAL A 468 10.67 -3.61 1.74
CA VAL A 468 11.30 -2.52 2.48
C VAL A 468 10.30 -1.39 2.73
N VAL A 469 9.57 -0.95 1.71
CA VAL A 469 8.57 0.11 1.84
C VAL A 469 7.50 -0.32 2.82
N ARG A 470 6.97 -1.54 2.71
CA ARG A 470 5.94 -2.04 3.63
C ARG A 470 6.41 -2.02 5.08
N ARG A 471 7.57 -2.63 5.36
CA ARG A 471 8.17 -2.66 6.70
C ARG A 471 8.41 -1.24 7.24
N LEU A 472 8.93 -0.33 6.41
CA LEU A 472 9.25 1.03 6.83
C LEU A 472 8.01 1.90 6.96
N HIS A 473 7.00 1.73 6.12
CA HIS A 473 5.70 2.36 6.26
C HIS A 473 5.09 1.98 7.61
N GLU A 474 4.99 0.69 7.92
CA GLU A 474 4.52 0.24 9.24
C GLU A 474 5.38 0.85 10.37
N LYS A 475 6.71 0.75 10.27
CA LYS A 475 7.64 1.28 11.28
C LYS A 475 7.49 2.79 11.52
N LEU A 476 7.41 3.62 10.47
CA LEU A 476 7.29 5.08 10.59
C LEU A 476 5.95 5.51 11.18
N PHE A 477 4.92 4.69 10.97
CA PHE A 477 3.64 4.89 11.62
C PHE A 477 3.71 4.64 13.13
N TYR A 478 4.42 3.61 13.59
CA TYR A 478 4.34 3.13 14.98
C TYR A 478 5.55 3.47 15.89
N ARG A 479 6.76 3.64 15.35
CA ARG A 479 8.03 3.78 16.12
C ARG A 479 8.15 5.07 16.95
N PRO A 480 7.71 6.26 16.49
CA PRO A 480 7.90 7.49 17.26
C PRO A 480 7.19 7.48 18.63
N LEU A 481 6.18 6.62 18.81
CA LEU A 481 5.56 6.39 20.12
C LEU A 481 6.50 5.84 21.18
N LEU A 482 7.58 5.16 20.79
CA LEU A 482 8.54 4.56 21.70
C LEU A 482 9.65 5.51 22.12
N ASP A 483 10.04 6.42 21.23
CA ASP A 483 11.08 7.42 21.51
C ASP A 483 10.57 8.47 22.53
N ALA A 484 9.25 8.62 22.68
CA ALA A 484 8.63 9.45 23.71
C ALA A 484 8.70 8.87 25.14
N VAL A 485 8.93 7.56 25.28
CA VAL A 485 8.80 6.79 26.54
C VAL A 485 10.06 6.04 26.93
N ALA A 486 10.89 5.67 25.97
CA ALA A 486 12.23 5.19 26.23
C ALA A 486 13.16 6.40 26.39
N GLN A 487 13.55 6.74 27.62
CA GLN A 487 14.65 7.69 27.85
C GLN A 487 15.93 7.13 27.20
N LEU A 488 16.20 7.48 25.94
CA LEU A 488 17.41 7.13 25.21
C LEU A 488 18.27 8.36 24.92
N ALA A 489 19.49 8.05 24.49
CA ALA A 489 20.72 8.84 24.56
C ALA A 489 20.61 10.35 24.25
N PRO A 490 21.51 11.19 24.81
CA PRO A 490 21.53 12.61 24.50
C PRO A 490 21.81 12.82 23.00
N GLY A 491 20.85 13.37 22.27
CA GLY A 491 21.04 13.79 20.87
C GLY A 491 19.91 13.44 19.88
N GLU A 492 18.92 12.62 20.23
CA GLU A 492 17.77 12.32 19.35
C GLU A 492 16.58 13.25 19.64
N ALA A 493 15.91 13.74 18.60
CA ALA A 493 14.76 14.64 18.70
C ALA A 493 13.57 13.93 19.39
N ARG A 494 13.10 14.50 20.50
CA ARG A 494 12.06 13.91 21.37
C ARG A 494 10.66 14.31 20.93
N LEU A 495 9.74 13.36 20.89
CA LEU A 495 8.31 13.65 20.93
C LEU A 495 7.91 14.14 22.32
N SER A 496 7.05 15.17 22.39
CA SER A 496 6.48 15.61 23.67
C SER A 496 5.50 14.54 24.20
N PRO A 497 5.30 14.43 25.52
CA PRO A 497 4.32 13.50 26.10
C PRO A 497 2.90 13.68 25.54
N ASN A 498 2.52 14.91 25.18
CA ASN A 498 1.22 15.20 24.55
C ASN A 498 1.17 14.69 23.11
N ALA A 499 2.23 14.90 22.32
CA ALA A 499 2.31 14.38 20.95
C ALA A 499 2.31 12.84 20.91
N ALA A 500 2.89 12.18 21.92
CA ALA A 500 2.83 10.74 22.06
C ALA A 500 1.41 10.23 22.41
N ARG A 501 0.66 10.96 23.25
CA ARG A 501 -0.74 10.65 23.58
C ARG A 501 -1.64 10.78 22.36
N GLU A 502 -1.54 11.90 21.64
CA GLU A 502 -2.31 12.14 20.41
C GLU A 502 -2.12 11.00 19.40
N ARG A 503 -0.88 10.51 19.30
CA ARG A 503 -0.53 9.43 18.38
C ARG A 503 -1.03 8.05 18.86
N LEU A 504 -1.13 7.78 20.17
CA LEU A 504 -1.79 6.56 20.69
C LEU A 504 -3.31 6.58 20.50
N VAL A 505 -3.97 7.73 20.70
CA VAL A 505 -5.39 7.89 20.39
C VAL A 505 -5.64 7.60 18.91
N ALA A 506 -4.78 8.13 18.04
CA ALA A 506 -4.78 7.85 16.62
C ALA A 506 -4.63 6.36 16.27
N LEU A 507 -3.92 5.59 17.09
CA LEU A 507 -3.78 4.14 16.96
C LEU A 507 -4.93 3.34 17.58
N GLY A 508 -5.99 3.99 18.08
CA GLY A 508 -7.17 3.30 18.62
C GLY A 508 -7.07 2.91 20.10
N TYR A 509 -6.06 3.39 20.83
CA TYR A 509 -5.98 3.23 22.28
C TYR A 509 -6.98 4.18 22.97
N ALA A 510 -7.84 3.61 23.81
CA ALA A 510 -8.83 4.34 24.58
C ALA A 510 -8.19 5.05 25.80
N ASP A 511 -7.13 4.49 26.38
CA ASP A 511 -6.38 5.10 27.48
C ASP A 511 -4.90 5.32 27.07
N PRO A 512 -4.60 6.37 26.29
CA PRO A 512 -3.24 6.70 25.86
C PRO A 512 -2.31 6.96 27.05
N ALA A 513 -2.84 7.38 28.21
CA ALA A 513 -2.05 7.62 29.41
C ALA A 513 -1.51 6.29 29.98
N ALA A 514 -2.38 5.29 30.09
CA ALA A 514 -2.00 3.96 30.54
C ALA A 514 -1.07 3.28 29.54
N ALA A 515 -1.37 3.38 28.25
CA ALA A 515 -0.54 2.83 27.20
C ALA A 515 0.90 3.38 27.26
N LEU A 516 1.09 4.70 27.41
CA LEU A 516 2.44 5.27 27.61
C LEU A 516 3.13 4.68 28.85
N ARG A 517 2.45 4.59 30.00
CA ARG A 517 3.04 3.97 31.21
C ARG A 517 3.44 2.51 31.01
N HIS A 518 2.72 1.76 30.17
CA HIS A 518 3.08 0.38 29.83
C HIS A 518 4.29 0.34 28.89
N LEU A 519 4.36 1.23 27.91
CA LEU A 519 5.51 1.36 27.02
C LEU A 519 6.76 1.80 27.76
N GLU A 520 6.67 2.79 28.66
CA GLU A 520 7.76 3.21 29.54
C GLU A 520 8.30 2.02 30.34
N ALA A 521 7.42 1.24 30.96
CA ALA A 521 7.84 0.09 31.75
C ALA A 521 8.52 -1.02 30.93
N LEU A 522 8.17 -1.18 29.64
CA LEU A 522 8.75 -2.21 28.77
C LEU A 522 10.05 -1.76 28.11
N ALA A 523 10.15 -0.48 27.76
CA ALA A 523 11.20 0.05 26.90
C ALA A 523 12.26 0.88 27.65
N SER A 524 12.02 1.27 28.90
CA SER A 524 12.97 2.05 29.70
C SER A 524 14.14 1.22 30.25
N GLY A 525 15.28 1.88 30.43
CA GLY A 525 16.49 1.31 31.02
C GLY A 525 17.47 0.70 30.00
N VAL A 526 18.64 0.28 30.51
CA VAL A 526 19.80 -0.15 29.71
C VAL A 526 19.92 -1.68 29.59
N THR A 527 18.91 -2.43 30.01
CA THR A 527 18.96 -3.89 29.99
C THR A 527 18.82 -4.45 28.57
N ARG A 528 19.36 -5.65 28.32
CA ARG A 528 19.15 -6.38 27.06
C ARG A 528 17.65 -6.61 26.76
N LYS A 529 16.83 -6.83 27.80
CA LYS A 529 15.36 -6.91 27.69
C LYS A 529 14.79 -5.62 27.11
N ALA A 530 15.10 -4.47 27.69
CA ALA A 530 14.63 -3.17 27.22
C ALA A 530 15.10 -2.87 25.78
N ALA A 531 16.34 -3.25 25.42
CA ALA A 531 16.84 -3.10 24.06
C ALA A 531 16.06 -3.93 23.04
N ILE A 532 15.76 -5.20 23.35
CA ILE A 532 14.96 -6.06 22.47
C ILE A 532 13.52 -5.55 22.38
N GLN A 533 12.90 -5.17 23.50
CA GLN A 533 11.55 -4.63 23.54
C GLN A 533 11.40 -3.36 22.70
N ARG A 534 12.37 -2.44 22.75
CA ARG A 534 12.41 -1.25 21.87
C ARG A 534 12.38 -1.58 20.39
N THR A 535 12.99 -2.70 19.99
CA THR A 535 12.98 -3.17 18.60
C THR A 535 11.65 -3.81 18.24
N LEU A 536 11.01 -4.54 19.15
CA LEU A 536 9.78 -5.31 18.89
C LEU A 536 8.50 -4.48 19.00
N LEU A 537 8.46 -3.54 19.95
CA LEU A 537 7.27 -2.78 20.27
C LEU A 537 6.67 -1.97 19.11
N PRO A 538 7.41 -1.41 18.13
CA PRO A 538 6.77 -0.69 17.03
C PRO A 538 5.83 -1.60 16.24
N VAL A 539 6.28 -2.83 15.97
CA VAL A 539 5.51 -3.80 15.19
C VAL A 539 4.34 -4.33 16.03
N LEU A 540 4.59 -4.66 17.30
CA LEU A 540 3.55 -5.11 18.22
C LEU A 540 2.45 -4.06 18.43
N LEU A 541 2.80 -2.77 18.51
CA LEU A 541 1.85 -1.66 18.65
C LEU A 541 0.87 -1.59 17.48
N GLY A 542 1.32 -1.88 16.26
CA GLY A 542 0.46 -2.01 15.09
C GLY A 542 -0.52 -3.18 15.22
N TRP A 543 -0.02 -4.36 15.61
CA TRP A 543 -0.89 -5.53 15.78
C TRP A 543 -1.91 -5.38 16.93
N PHE A 544 -1.54 -4.71 18.02
CA PHE A 544 -2.48 -4.36 19.08
C PHE A 544 -3.54 -3.38 18.58
N ALA A 545 -3.15 -2.35 17.82
CA ALA A 545 -4.05 -1.35 17.26
C ALA A 545 -5.09 -1.95 16.29
N ASP A 546 -4.71 -2.98 15.54
CA ASP A 546 -5.61 -3.69 14.62
C ASP A 546 -6.47 -4.77 15.31
N SER A 547 -6.30 -4.98 16.61
CA SER A 547 -7.04 -5.96 17.40
C SER A 547 -8.30 -5.39 18.08
N ALA A 548 -9.08 -6.26 18.72
CA ALA A 548 -10.36 -5.88 19.33
C ALA A 548 -10.23 -4.94 20.56
N ASP A 549 -9.15 -5.09 21.34
CA ASP A 549 -8.87 -4.27 22.53
C ASP A 549 -7.35 -3.98 22.63
N PRO A 550 -6.87 -2.89 22.01
CA PRO A 550 -5.45 -2.53 22.01
C PRO A 550 -4.88 -2.26 23.41
N ASP A 551 -5.65 -1.63 24.29
CA ASP A 551 -5.24 -1.30 25.66
C ASP A 551 -5.03 -2.58 26.49
N ALA A 552 -5.97 -3.53 26.42
CA ALA A 552 -5.84 -4.81 27.09
C ALA A 552 -4.68 -5.64 26.51
N GLY A 553 -4.51 -5.62 25.18
CA GLY A 553 -3.41 -6.28 24.49
C GLY A 553 -2.05 -5.85 25.02
N LEU A 554 -1.80 -4.54 25.04
CA LEU A 554 -0.55 -3.95 25.52
C LEU A 554 -0.31 -4.22 27.02
N LEU A 555 -1.34 -4.10 27.86
CA LEU A 555 -1.26 -4.43 29.28
C LEU A 555 -0.89 -5.90 29.50
N ASN A 556 -1.57 -6.82 28.81
CA ASN A 556 -1.32 -8.24 28.96
C ASN A 556 0.07 -8.62 28.42
N PHE A 557 0.50 -8.00 27.32
CA PHE A 557 1.85 -8.17 26.80
C PHE A 557 2.91 -7.73 27.81
N ARG A 558 2.71 -6.59 28.48
CA ARG A 558 3.59 -6.16 29.57
C ARG A 558 3.66 -7.22 30.67
N LYS A 559 2.52 -7.72 31.14
CA LYS A 559 2.47 -8.72 32.21
C LYS A 559 3.22 -10.02 31.83
N VAL A 560 3.01 -10.51 30.62
CA VAL A 560 3.74 -11.69 30.09
C VAL A 560 5.23 -11.41 29.99
N SER A 561 5.60 -10.23 29.47
CA SER A 561 6.99 -9.78 29.37
C SER A 561 7.67 -9.60 30.74
N ASP A 562 6.92 -9.28 31.79
CA ASP A 562 7.44 -9.19 33.15
C ASP A 562 7.62 -10.57 33.79
N ALA A 563 6.70 -11.51 33.53
CA ALA A 563 6.81 -12.89 33.98
C ALA A 563 7.96 -13.67 33.29
N LEU A 564 8.13 -13.49 31.98
CA LEU A 564 9.07 -14.25 31.15
C LEU A 564 10.32 -13.46 30.72
N GLY A 565 10.39 -12.15 30.96
CA GLY A 565 11.45 -11.32 30.38
C GLY A 565 12.89 -11.64 30.83
N LYS A 566 13.05 -12.50 31.84
CA LYS A 566 14.35 -13.05 32.27
C LYS A 566 14.72 -14.37 31.56
N THR A 567 13.80 -14.99 30.83
CA THR A 567 14.07 -16.24 30.11
C THR A 567 14.65 -15.94 28.71
N PRO A 568 15.90 -16.36 28.42
CA PRO A 568 16.55 -16.00 27.16
C PRO A 568 15.84 -16.50 25.91
N TRP A 569 15.08 -17.60 26.01
CA TRP A 569 14.34 -18.17 24.88
C TRP A 569 13.13 -17.32 24.48
N TYR A 570 12.43 -16.68 25.43
CA TYR A 570 11.22 -15.91 25.15
C TYR A 570 11.50 -14.69 24.28
N LEU A 571 12.54 -13.92 24.64
CA LEU A 571 12.93 -12.75 23.86
C LEU A 571 13.55 -13.12 22.51
N ARG A 572 14.16 -14.31 22.40
CA ARG A 572 14.62 -14.84 21.10
C ARG A 572 13.44 -15.24 20.22
N LEU A 573 12.49 -16.00 20.76
CA LEU A 573 11.25 -16.39 20.07
C LEU A 573 10.56 -15.17 19.45
N LEU A 574 10.32 -14.12 20.24
CA LEU A 574 9.64 -12.93 19.71
C LEU A 574 10.46 -12.13 18.67
N ARG A 575 11.78 -12.24 18.69
CA ARG A 575 12.67 -11.51 17.79
C ARG A 575 12.94 -12.27 16.49
N ASP A 576 13.10 -13.57 16.61
CA ASP A 576 13.57 -14.44 15.54
C ASP A 576 12.37 -15.08 14.81
N GLU A 577 11.20 -15.20 15.44
CA GLU A 577 9.95 -15.72 14.85
C GLU A 577 8.84 -14.65 14.86
N GLY A 578 8.75 -13.86 13.79
CA GLY A 578 7.76 -12.76 13.66
C GLY A 578 6.30 -13.22 13.79
N ALA A 579 5.97 -14.39 13.24
CA ALA A 579 4.63 -14.98 13.33
C ALA A 579 4.22 -15.29 14.78
N ALA A 580 5.16 -15.74 15.62
CA ALA A 580 4.90 -16.02 17.03
C ALA A 580 4.55 -14.73 17.81
N ALA A 581 5.25 -13.64 17.51
CA ALA A 581 4.99 -12.33 18.11
C ALA A 581 3.64 -11.76 17.67
N GLU A 582 3.26 -11.95 16.40
CA GLU A 582 1.95 -11.55 15.88
C GLU A 582 0.81 -12.33 16.51
N ASN A 583 0.94 -13.66 16.56
CA ASN A 583 -0.02 -14.55 17.22
C ASN A 583 -0.19 -14.18 18.68
N LEU A 584 0.91 -13.88 19.38
CA LEU A 584 0.87 -13.40 20.76
C LEU A 584 0.07 -12.09 20.87
N ALA A 585 0.33 -11.11 20.01
CA ALA A 585 -0.38 -9.82 20.05
C ALA A 585 -1.90 -10.00 19.87
N ARG A 586 -2.32 -10.83 18.92
CA ARG A 586 -3.73 -11.14 18.65
C ARG A 586 -4.39 -11.85 19.83
N VAL A 587 -3.76 -12.91 20.35
CA VAL A 587 -4.26 -13.68 21.50
C VAL A 587 -4.41 -12.81 22.75
N LEU A 588 -3.48 -11.88 22.97
CA LEU A 588 -3.51 -10.97 24.11
C LEU A 588 -4.63 -9.92 24.05
N SER A 589 -5.13 -9.66 22.85
CA SER A 589 -6.09 -8.59 22.55
C SER A 589 -7.52 -9.11 22.26
N ALA A 590 -7.69 -10.42 22.11
CA ALA A 590 -8.96 -11.04 21.69
C ALA A 590 -9.97 -11.29 22.83
N GLY A 591 -9.56 -11.12 24.10
CA GLY A 591 -10.46 -11.30 25.26
C GLY A 591 -9.73 -11.66 26.55
N ARG A 592 -10.46 -12.10 27.58
CA ARG A 592 -9.88 -12.38 28.91
C ARG A 592 -9.34 -13.80 29.09
N LEU A 593 -9.96 -14.79 28.45
CA LEU A 593 -9.70 -16.20 28.74
C LEU A 593 -8.26 -16.63 28.41
N ALA A 594 -7.81 -16.41 27.17
CA ALA A 594 -6.48 -16.85 26.76
C ALA A 594 -5.35 -16.11 27.51
N PRO A 595 -5.43 -14.78 27.72
CA PRO A 595 -4.48 -14.08 28.58
C PRO A 595 -4.48 -14.58 30.03
N ASP A 596 -5.65 -14.85 30.63
CA ASP A 596 -5.74 -15.37 32.00
C ASP A 596 -5.14 -16.77 32.14
N LEU A 597 -5.27 -17.62 31.10
CA LEU A 597 -4.63 -18.93 31.04
C LEU A 597 -3.11 -18.79 30.91
N LEU A 598 -2.66 -17.90 30.02
CA LEU A 598 -1.24 -17.63 29.78
C LEU A 598 -0.55 -17.02 31.00
N MET A 599 -1.20 -16.11 31.72
CA MET A 599 -0.63 -15.55 32.96
C MET A 599 -0.44 -16.60 34.06
N ARG A 600 -1.20 -17.70 34.03
CA ARG A 600 -1.06 -18.83 34.95
C ARG A 600 -0.10 -19.91 34.47
N ALA A 601 0.31 -19.87 33.19
CA ALA A 601 1.26 -20.77 32.54
C ALA A 601 2.04 -20.03 31.44
N PRO A 602 2.91 -19.06 31.77
CA PRO A 602 3.54 -18.18 30.78
C PRO A 602 4.40 -18.93 29.75
N GLU A 603 4.99 -20.06 30.14
CA GLU A 603 5.73 -20.95 29.25
C GLU A 603 4.93 -21.44 28.03
N ALA A 604 3.59 -21.42 28.10
CA ALA A 604 2.72 -21.77 26.97
C ALA A 604 2.83 -20.80 25.79
N VAL A 605 3.49 -19.63 25.94
CA VAL A 605 3.85 -18.75 24.82
C VAL A 605 4.61 -19.50 23.73
N ALA A 606 5.43 -20.49 24.09
CA ALA A 606 6.18 -21.29 23.12
C ALA A 606 5.29 -22.02 22.10
N LEU A 607 4.01 -22.23 22.41
CA LEU A 607 3.06 -22.86 21.49
C LEU A 607 2.65 -21.95 20.32
N LEU A 608 2.90 -20.65 20.41
CA LEU A 608 2.52 -19.67 19.39
C LEU A 608 3.52 -19.62 18.22
N GLY A 609 4.72 -20.18 18.38
CA GLY A 609 5.72 -20.34 17.32
C GLY A 609 5.64 -21.69 16.62
N ASP A 610 6.57 -21.92 15.70
CA ASP A 610 6.70 -23.20 14.99
C ASP A 610 7.31 -24.23 15.94
N GLY A 611 6.45 -24.85 16.75
CA GLY A 611 6.86 -25.81 17.78
C GLY A 611 7.83 -26.88 17.27
N ASP A 612 8.62 -27.45 18.20
CA ASP A 612 9.67 -28.46 17.96
C ASP A 612 9.31 -29.49 16.86
N GLY A 613 9.71 -29.23 15.61
CA GLY A 613 9.72 -30.23 14.53
C GLY A 613 8.49 -30.32 13.60
N GLY A 614 7.82 -29.21 13.27
CA GLY A 614 6.95 -29.16 12.07
C GLY A 614 5.52 -29.70 12.22
N ARG A 615 5.05 -29.91 13.45
CA ARG A 615 3.60 -29.98 13.73
C ARG A 615 3.18 -28.65 14.34
N GLY A 616 2.32 -27.90 13.65
CA GLY A 616 1.92 -26.54 14.04
C GLY A 616 1.62 -26.44 15.53
N GLY A 617 2.33 -25.55 16.24
CA GLY A 617 2.34 -25.46 17.70
C GLY A 617 0.97 -25.23 18.35
N LEU A 618 -0.02 -24.79 17.57
CA LEU A 618 -1.39 -24.55 18.03
C LEU A 618 -2.38 -25.67 17.72
N GLU A 619 -1.98 -26.74 17.03
CA GLU A 619 -2.91 -27.80 16.68
C GLU A 619 -3.32 -28.61 17.92
N PRO A 620 -4.63 -28.73 18.23
CA PRO A 620 -5.09 -29.45 19.41
C PRO A 620 -4.68 -30.93 19.38
N ARG A 621 -4.26 -31.46 20.53
CA ARG A 621 -3.86 -32.86 20.64
C ARG A 621 -5.08 -33.76 20.81
N GLY A 622 -5.05 -34.91 20.15
CA GLY A 622 -6.11 -35.91 20.28
C GLY A 622 -6.11 -36.61 21.65
N ARG A 623 -7.28 -37.14 22.04
CA ARG A 623 -7.53 -37.82 23.32
C ARG A 623 -6.42 -38.75 23.81
N ALA A 624 -5.98 -39.71 22.99
CA ALA A 624 -5.04 -40.75 23.41
C ALA A 624 -3.70 -40.16 23.88
N GLN A 625 -3.22 -39.12 23.21
CA GLN A 625 -1.97 -38.44 23.57
C GLN A 625 -2.13 -37.66 24.89
N LEU A 626 -3.27 -36.99 25.07
CA LEU A 626 -3.58 -36.25 26.30
C LEU A 626 -3.72 -37.21 27.49
N GLU A 627 -4.42 -38.33 27.32
CA GLU A 627 -4.56 -39.38 28.34
C GLU A 627 -3.20 -39.94 28.73
N GLN A 628 -2.34 -40.27 27.76
CA GLN A 628 -1.00 -40.78 28.03
C GLN A 628 -0.16 -39.80 28.85
N GLU A 629 -0.14 -38.51 28.48
CA GLU A 629 0.61 -37.49 29.22
C GLU A 629 0.06 -37.31 30.63
N VAL A 630 -1.26 -37.21 30.77
CA VAL A 630 -1.94 -37.03 32.06
C VAL A 630 -1.69 -38.23 32.98
N LEU A 631 -1.83 -39.46 32.48
CA LEU A 631 -1.60 -40.67 33.28
C LEU A 631 -0.13 -40.81 33.69
N ALA A 632 0.82 -40.49 32.79
CA ALA A 632 2.24 -40.48 33.12
C ALA A 632 2.58 -39.42 34.17
N ALA A 633 1.97 -38.23 34.07
CA ALA A 633 2.11 -37.15 35.04
C ALA A 633 1.57 -37.55 36.42
N VAL A 634 0.39 -38.18 36.47
CA VAL A 634 -0.19 -38.72 37.72
C VAL A 634 0.70 -39.84 38.28
N GLY A 635 1.26 -40.70 37.43
CA GLY A 635 2.17 -41.78 37.83
C GLY A 635 3.42 -41.28 38.57
N ARG A 636 3.98 -40.16 38.11
CA ARG A 636 5.18 -39.54 38.70
C ARG A 636 4.91 -38.68 39.93
N ALA A 637 3.65 -38.36 40.24
CA ALA A 637 3.32 -37.56 41.41
C ALA A 637 3.50 -38.37 42.71
N GLY A 638 4.03 -37.72 43.75
CA GLY A 638 4.25 -38.31 45.08
C GLY A 638 2.98 -38.37 45.96
N GLY A 639 1.84 -37.91 45.45
CA GLY A 639 0.55 -37.92 46.15
C GLY A 639 -0.58 -37.34 45.30
N SER A 640 -1.82 -37.48 45.79
CA SER A 640 -3.04 -37.05 45.10
C SER A 640 -3.09 -35.54 44.85
N GLU A 641 -2.70 -34.71 45.82
CA GLU A 641 -2.65 -33.25 45.69
C GLU A 641 -1.66 -32.81 44.60
N GLN A 642 -0.49 -33.44 44.55
CA GLN A 642 0.51 -33.18 43.52
C GLN A 642 0.04 -33.66 42.14
N ALA A 643 -0.65 -34.81 42.09
CA ALA A 643 -1.26 -35.32 40.86
C ALA A 643 -2.30 -34.32 40.32
N VAL A 644 -3.20 -33.82 41.17
CA VAL A 644 -4.21 -32.81 40.80
C VAL A 644 -3.56 -31.53 40.26
N THR A 645 -2.50 -31.07 40.93
CA THR A 645 -1.77 -29.86 40.52
C THR A 645 -1.16 -30.03 39.12
N THR A 646 -0.52 -31.17 38.85
CA THR A 646 0.08 -31.46 37.54
C THR A 646 -0.98 -31.59 36.45
N VAL A 647 -2.09 -32.30 36.71
CA VAL A 647 -3.20 -32.44 35.76
C VAL A 647 -3.84 -31.08 35.44
N ARG A 648 -4.01 -30.21 36.43
CA ARG A 648 -4.46 -28.81 36.22
C ARG A 648 -3.48 -28.01 35.36
N GLY A 649 -2.17 -28.27 35.50
CA GLY A 649 -1.13 -27.71 34.64
C GLY A 649 -1.35 -28.08 33.18
N VAL A 650 -1.43 -29.38 32.88
CA VAL A 650 -1.69 -29.90 31.52
C VAL A 650 -3.00 -29.32 30.97
N ARG A 651 -4.07 -29.34 31.76
CA ARG A 651 -5.37 -28.78 31.35
C ARG A 651 -5.28 -27.29 30.98
N ARG A 652 -4.58 -26.47 31.76
CA ARG A 652 -4.43 -25.03 31.44
C ARG A 652 -3.67 -24.80 30.14
N ARG A 653 -2.55 -25.51 29.95
CA ARG A 653 -1.72 -25.41 28.74
C ARG A 653 -2.52 -25.78 27.48
N GLU A 654 -3.28 -26.87 27.53
CA GLU A 654 -4.04 -27.34 26.37
C GLU A 654 -5.31 -26.50 26.13
N LEU A 655 -5.95 -25.96 27.19
CA LEU A 655 -7.00 -24.95 27.01
C LEU A 655 -6.47 -23.67 26.35
N PHE A 656 -5.25 -23.24 26.71
CA PHE A 656 -4.61 -22.10 26.05
C PHE A 656 -4.34 -22.42 24.59
N ARG A 657 -3.76 -23.59 24.26
CA ARG A 657 -3.52 -24.02 22.88
C ARG A 657 -4.78 -23.95 22.04
N THR A 658 -5.87 -24.55 22.52
CA THR A 658 -7.16 -24.56 21.81
C THR A 658 -7.73 -23.16 21.64
N ALA A 659 -7.67 -22.31 22.68
CA ALA A 659 -8.16 -20.94 22.58
C ALA A 659 -7.30 -20.08 21.63
N ALA A 660 -5.98 -20.22 21.68
CA ALA A 660 -5.06 -19.52 20.80
C ALA A 660 -5.24 -19.96 19.34
N ARG A 661 -5.45 -21.25 19.07
CA ARG A 661 -5.79 -21.77 17.73
C ARG A 661 -7.04 -21.14 17.16
N ASP A 662 -8.12 -21.13 17.94
CA ASP A 662 -9.41 -20.53 17.57
C ASP A 662 -9.26 -19.05 17.20
N ILE A 663 -8.56 -18.29 18.06
CA ILE A 663 -8.28 -16.87 17.84
C ILE A 663 -7.43 -16.69 16.56
N VAL A 664 -6.28 -17.33 16.46
CA VAL A 664 -5.34 -17.16 15.33
C VAL A 664 -6.01 -17.53 14.00
N SER A 665 -6.75 -18.65 13.96
CA SER A 665 -7.50 -19.08 12.77
C SER A 665 -8.64 -18.14 12.38
N SER A 666 -9.22 -17.40 13.34
CA SER A 666 -10.27 -16.41 13.07
C SER A 666 -9.74 -15.12 12.44
N TYR A 667 -8.47 -14.77 12.68
CA TYR A 667 -7.83 -13.60 12.08
C TYR A 667 -7.16 -13.89 10.73
N GLY A 668 -6.59 -15.09 10.54
CA GLY A 668 -5.82 -15.45 9.35
C GLY A 668 -4.42 -14.80 9.32
N THR A 669 -3.41 -15.50 8.83
CA THR A 669 -2.06 -14.97 8.54
C THR A 669 -1.89 -14.78 7.04
N GLU A 670 -0.80 -14.14 6.61
CA GLU A 670 -0.48 -14.02 5.17
C GLU A 670 -0.32 -15.37 4.48
N GLU A 671 0.19 -16.36 5.22
CA GLU A 671 0.41 -17.72 4.73
C GLU A 671 -0.83 -18.63 4.90
N THR A 672 -1.79 -18.25 5.75
CA THR A 672 -2.99 -19.04 6.04
C THR A 672 -4.21 -18.13 6.18
N PRO A 673 -5.09 -18.03 5.17
CA PRO A 673 -6.25 -17.14 5.23
C PRO A 673 -7.16 -17.49 6.40
N ALA A 674 -7.92 -16.50 6.87
CA ALA A 674 -8.88 -16.68 7.96
C ALA A 674 -9.89 -17.78 7.61
N GLU A 675 -10.22 -18.62 8.58
CA GLU A 675 -11.18 -19.71 8.38
C GLU A 675 -12.57 -19.13 8.10
N ALA A 676 -13.10 -19.43 6.91
CA ALA A 676 -14.37 -18.89 6.45
C ALA A 676 -15.56 -19.59 7.15
N ASP A 677 -15.40 -20.86 7.53
CA ASP A 677 -16.43 -21.61 8.26
C ASP A 677 -16.23 -21.55 9.78
N GLN A 678 -16.91 -20.59 10.39
CA GLN A 678 -16.97 -20.45 11.85
C GLN A 678 -17.60 -21.68 12.55
N GLY A 679 -18.38 -22.50 11.84
CA GLY A 679 -18.93 -23.75 12.37
C GLY A 679 -17.84 -24.80 12.60
N ALA A 680 -16.94 -24.95 11.64
CA ALA A 680 -15.80 -25.88 11.74
C ALA A 680 -14.88 -25.54 12.93
N LEU A 681 -14.62 -24.25 13.19
CA LEU A 681 -13.86 -23.82 14.37
C LEU A 681 -14.55 -24.18 15.69
N VAL A 682 -15.88 -24.01 15.76
CA VAL A 682 -16.66 -24.37 16.95
C VAL A 682 -16.60 -25.88 17.22
N ASP A 683 -16.69 -26.71 16.17
CA ASP A 683 -16.61 -28.16 16.31
C ASP A 683 -15.20 -28.60 16.71
N LEU A 684 -14.15 -27.98 16.15
CA LEU A 684 -12.75 -28.22 16.54
C LEU A 684 -12.52 -27.90 18.02
N VAL A 685 -12.96 -26.73 18.49
CA VAL A 685 -12.86 -26.34 19.90
C VAL A 685 -13.68 -27.29 20.78
N GLY A 686 -14.90 -27.63 20.36
CA GLY A 686 -15.78 -28.56 21.07
C GLY A 686 -15.16 -29.95 21.26
N GLY A 687 -14.58 -30.50 20.19
CA GLY A 687 -13.83 -31.76 20.22
C GLY A 687 -12.63 -31.70 21.14
N ALA A 688 -11.75 -30.71 20.96
CA ALA A 688 -10.53 -30.55 21.75
C ALA A 688 -10.80 -30.41 23.26
N VAL A 689 -11.80 -29.60 23.66
CA VAL A 689 -12.17 -29.43 25.07
C VAL A 689 -12.78 -30.70 25.64
N SER A 690 -13.51 -31.48 24.83
CA SER A 690 -14.08 -32.76 25.23
C SER A 690 -12.99 -33.80 25.47
N ASP A 691 -12.05 -33.95 24.54
CA ASP A 691 -10.90 -34.84 24.65
C ASP A 691 -10.04 -34.50 25.88
N LEU A 692 -9.75 -33.21 26.08
CA LEU A 692 -9.02 -32.75 27.26
C LEU A 692 -9.76 -33.05 28.57
N THR A 693 -11.09 -32.95 28.56
CA THR A 693 -11.91 -33.27 29.73
C THR A 693 -11.95 -34.77 30.01
N ALA A 694 -12.04 -35.61 28.98
CA ALA A 694 -11.90 -37.06 29.13
C ALA A 694 -10.54 -37.44 29.73
N ALA A 695 -9.45 -36.88 29.20
CA ALA A 695 -8.11 -37.09 29.74
C ALA A 695 -7.96 -36.64 31.20
N THR A 696 -8.52 -35.46 31.52
CA THR A 696 -8.53 -34.93 32.89
C THR A 696 -9.26 -35.88 33.85
N LEU A 697 -10.41 -36.43 33.44
CA LEU A 697 -11.18 -37.39 34.23
C LEU A 697 -10.42 -38.71 34.41
N ALA A 698 -9.78 -39.23 33.36
CA ALA A 698 -8.95 -40.43 33.43
C ALA A 698 -7.79 -40.26 34.43
N GLY A 699 -7.09 -39.12 34.37
CA GLY A 699 -6.03 -38.78 35.33
C GLY A 699 -6.55 -38.63 36.76
N THR A 700 -7.69 -37.98 36.94
CA THR A 700 -8.32 -37.81 38.26
C THR A 700 -8.69 -39.16 38.85
N LEU A 701 -9.32 -40.04 38.06
CA LEU A 701 -9.64 -41.40 38.48
C LEU A 701 -8.34 -42.14 38.87
N ARG A 702 -7.30 -42.10 38.02
CA ARG A 702 -6.02 -42.74 38.33
C ARG A 702 -5.40 -42.24 39.64
N ALA A 703 -5.49 -40.94 39.92
CA ALA A 703 -4.97 -40.35 41.15
C ALA A 703 -5.73 -40.87 42.39
N VAL A 704 -7.07 -40.88 42.34
CA VAL A 704 -7.93 -41.39 43.41
C VAL A 704 -7.69 -42.88 43.67
N VAL A 705 -7.53 -43.67 42.60
CA VAL A 705 -7.25 -45.10 42.71
C VAL A 705 -5.92 -45.37 43.39
N ARG A 706 -4.88 -44.63 43.01
CA ARG A 706 -3.54 -44.76 43.62
C ARG A 706 -3.51 -44.42 45.10
N GLU A 707 -4.27 -43.41 45.50
CA GLU A 707 -4.34 -43.01 46.90
C GLU A 707 -5.09 -44.01 47.78
N GLY A 708 -6.22 -44.55 47.29
CA GLY A 708 -7.07 -45.44 48.10
C GLY A 708 -6.79 -46.93 47.96
N TRP A 709 -6.31 -47.39 46.79
CA TRP A 709 -6.30 -48.81 46.41
C TRP A 709 -5.02 -49.25 45.66
N GLY A 710 -4.00 -48.39 45.53
CA GLY A 710 -2.80 -48.70 44.76
C GLY A 710 -3.07 -48.71 43.25
N ASP A 711 -2.72 -49.76 42.53
CA ASP A 711 -2.75 -49.70 41.06
C ASP A 711 -4.08 -50.11 40.41
N THR A 712 -4.97 -50.78 41.12
CA THR A 712 -6.22 -51.30 40.54
C THR A 712 -7.39 -51.09 41.47
N LEU A 713 -8.54 -50.71 40.89
CA LEU A 713 -9.80 -50.70 41.64
C LEU A 713 -10.26 -52.14 41.89
N PRO A 714 -10.80 -52.43 43.08
CA PRO A 714 -11.38 -53.74 43.38
C PRO A 714 -12.74 -53.98 42.66
N THR A 715 -13.19 -53.06 41.81
CA THR A 715 -14.50 -53.13 41.14
C THR A 715 -14.42 -52.52 39.73
N ARG A 716 -15.24 -53.06 38.81
CA ARG A 716 -15.41 -52.50 37.47
C ARG A 716 -16.17 -51.17 37.57
N PHE A 717 -15.50 -50.08 37.22
CA PHE A 717 -16.04 -48.72 37.31
C PHE A 717 -15.96 -48.02 35.95
N ALA A 718 -17.00 -47.28 35.58
CA ALA A 718 -17.05 -46.53 34.33
C ALA A 718 -17.70 -45.14 34.56
N VAL A 719 -17.14 -44.11 33.92
CA VAL A 719 -17.70 -42.76 33.91
C VAL A 719 -18.37 -42.53 32.56
N VAL A 720 -19.70 -42.36 32.56
CA VAL A 720 -20.48 -42.13 31.33
C VAL A 720 -20.72 -40.63 31.14
N GLY A 721 -20.17 -40.08 30.06
CA GLY A 721 -20.35 -38.68 29.71
C GLY A 721 -21.71 -38.40 29.08
N MET A 722 -22.47 -37.47 29.65
CA MET A 722 -23.82 -37.08 29.16
C MET A 722 -23.88 -35.59 28.78
N GLY A 723 -24.97 -35.17 28.13
CA GLY A 723 -25.21 -33.78 27.76
C GLY A 723 -24.17 -33.23 26.78
N ARG A 724 -23.65 -32.02 27.02
CA ARG A 724 -22.63 -31.41 26.16
C ARG A 724 -21.35 -32.25 26.06
N PHE A 725 -21.04 -33.06 27.09
CA PHE A 725 -19.84 -33.91 27.11
C PHE A 725 -20.00 -35.12 26.21
N GLY A 726 -21.14 -35.80 26.30
CA GLY A 726 -21.46 -36.92 25.41
C GLY A 726 -21.68 -36.48 23.96
N GLY A 727 -22.11 -35.23 23.73
CA GLY A 727 -22.34 -34.66 22.40
C GLY A 727 -21.23 -33.73 21.91
N THR A 728 -20.00 -33.84 22.43
CA THR A 728 -18.79 -33.13 21.96
C THR A 728 -18.94 -31.63 21.70
N SER A 729 -19.79 -30.95 22.50
CA SER A 729 -20.19 -29.54 22.31
C SER A 729 -19.81 -28.68 23.52
N TRP A 730 -18.68 -28.99 24.16
CA TRP A 730 -18.14 -28.18 25.25
C TRP A 730 -17.59 -26.85 24.75
N ALA A 731 -17.73 -25.80 25.57
CA ALA A 731 -17.11 -24.51 25.36
C ALA A 731 -16.23 -24.18 26.57
N THR A 732 -15.23 -23.33 26.38
CA THR A 732 -14.16 -23.01 27.35
C THR A 732 -14.62 -22.22 28.60
N GLY A 733 -15.93 -21.97 28.77
CA GLY A 733 -16.52 -21.41 29.99
C GLY A 733 -17.00 -19.95 29.85
N ARG A 734 -18.30 -19.74 30.08
CA ARG A 734 -19.11 -18.50 29.97
C ARG A 734 -19.26 -17.87 28.57
N THR A 735 -20.45 -18.16 28.03
CA THR A 735 -21.33 -17.32 27.17
C THR A 735 -20.85 -16.86 25.81
N ARG A 736 -21.59 -17.33 24.79
CA ARG A 736 -21.88 -16.61 23.55
C ARG A 736 -22.21 -15.14 23.84
N THR A 737 -21.23 -14.27 23.67
CA THR A 737 -21.43 -12.93 23.12
C THR A 737 -20.82 -12.97 21.74
N CYS A 738 -21.69 -12.97 20.74
CA CYS A 738 -21.28 -12.80 19.35
C CYS A 738 -20.49 -11.49 19.26
N CYS A 739 -19.23 -11.55 18.84
CA CYS A 739 -18.35 -10.39 18.68
C CYS A 739 -18.83 -9.36 17.65
N SER A 740 -20.01 -9.51 17.04
CA SER A 740 -20.54 -8.61 16.02
C SER A 740 -21.61 -7.62 16.48
N CYS A 741 -22.05 -7.61 17.75
CA CYS A 741 -23.20 -6.78 18.17
C CYS A 741 -23.01 -5.84 19.37
N THR A 742 -21.80 -5.55 19.83
CA THR A 742 -21.61 -4.56 20.92
C THR A 742 -20.54 -3.52 20.60
N SER A 743 -20.81 -2.66 19.62
CA SER A 743 -20.65 -1.20 19.75
C SER A 743 -21.20 -0.53 18.48
N ARG A 744 -21.93 0.59 18.67
CA ARG A 744 -22.51 1.49 17.64
C ARG A 744 -23.92 1.20 17.07
N GLU A 745 -24.88 0.81 17.90
CA GLU A 745 -26.30 1.14 17.63
C GLU A 745 -26.90 1.89 18.84
N LYS A 746 -26.47 3.15 19.02
CA LYS A 746 -27.18 4.15 19.84
C LYS A 746 -27.16 5.51 19.13
N ALA A 747 -27.67 5.54 17.92
CA ALA A 747 -28.17 6.75 17.26
C ALA A 747 -28.90 6.28 16.01
N TRP A 748 -30.04 6.89 15.69
CA TRP A 748 -31.02 6.52 14.64
C TRP A 748 -31.99 5.40 15.08
N THR A 749 -33.32 5.53 15.06
CA THR A 749 -34.23 6.60 14.64
C THR A 749 -35.61 6.35 15.26
N ASN A 750 -36.25 7.43 15.69
CA ASN A 750 -37.66 7.50 16.04
C ASN A 750 -38.47 7.56 14.72
N ARG A 751 -39.09 6.45 14.28
CA ARG A 751 -40.23 6.42 13.32
C ARG A 751 -40.74 4.98 13.15
N ARG A 752 -41.98 4.72 13.57
CA ARG A 752 -42.72 3.50 13.19
C ARG A 752 -43.09 3.57 11.71
N PRO A 753 -43.05 2.44 10.99
CA PRO A 753 -44.30 1.98 10.38
C PRO A 753 -44.54 0.47 10.53
N ARG A 754 -45.83 0.12 10.44
CA ARG A 754 -46.40 -1.22 10.49
C ARG A 754 -46.06 -1.99 9.21
N GLY A 755 -45.66 -3.27 9.34
CA GLY A 755 -45.57 -4.20 8.21
C GLY A 755 -44.54 -5.30 8.47
N ARG A 756 -44.97 -6.57 8.43
CA ARG A 756 -44.09 -7.74 8.64
C ARG A 756 -43.05 -7.84 7.52
N ARG A 757 -41.80 -7.46 7.80
CA ARG A 757 -40.61 -7.98 7.12
C ARG A 757 -39.55 -8.29 8.17
N THR A 758 -39.06 -9.53 8.16
CA THR A 758 -37.87 -9.95 8.91
C THR A 758 -36.63 -9.21 8.38
N PRO A 759 -35.76 -8.66 9.24
CA PRO A 759 -34.50 -8.08 8.77
C PRO A 759 -33.55 -9.21 8.37
N TRP A 760 -32.99 -9.08 7.17
CA TRP A 760 -31.96 -9.97 6.61
C TRP A 760 -30.61 -9.32 6.88
N CYS A 761 -29.68 -10.02 7.55
CA CYS A 761 -28.33 -9.51 7.79
C CYS A 761 -27.41 -10.00 6.66
N PRO A 762 -26.82 -9.12 5.84
CA PRO A 762 -26.07 -9.53 4.65
C PRO A 762 -24.67 -10.11 4.96
N ARG A 763 -24.30 -10.27 6.25
CA ARG A 763 -22.99 -10.82 6.67
C ARG A 763 -23.03 -12.22 7.26
N CYS A 764 -24.22 -12.76 7.55
CA CYS A 764 -24.39 -14.12 8.05
C CYS A 764 -25.50 -14.78 7.25
N GLY A 765 -25.13 -15.43 6.15
CA GLY A 765 -26.04 -16.18 5.30
C GLY A 765 -26.59 -17.42 6.03
N GLY A 766 -27.55 -17.24 6.94
CA GLY A 766 -28.18 -18.36 7.64
C GLY A 766 -29.21 -17.93 8.68
N CYS A 767 -30.41 -18.48 8.57
CA CYS A 767 -31.52 -18.27 9.49
C CYS A 767 -31.55 -19.43 10.50
N TYR A 768 -31.09 -19.23 11.74
CA TYR A 768 -31.32 -20.21 12.82
C TYR A 768 -31.84 -19.54 14.09
N ARG A 769 -33.09 -19.89 14.43
CA ARG A 769 -33.84 -19.36 15.57
C ARG A 769 -34.03 -20.49 16.59
N PHE A 770 -33.18 -20.58 17.62
CA PHE A 770 -33.48 -21.40 18.80
C PHE A 770 -34.10 -20.50 19.88
N ARG A 771 -35.43 -20.59 20.03
CA ARG A 771 -36.17 -19.96 21.14
C ARG A 771 -36.18 -20.91 22.33
N ALA A 772 -35.39 -20.65 23.36
CA ALA A 772 -35.66 -21.16 24.70
C ALA A 772 -36.48 -20.10 25.46
N ARG A 773 -37.80 -20.29 25.53
CA ARG A 773 -38.68 -19.51 26.43
C ARG A 773 -38.61 -20.15 27.82
N ILE A 774 -38.03 -19.45 28.79
CA ILE A 774 -38.30 -19.72 30.20
C ILE A 774 -39.68 -19.12 30.50
N ARG A 775 -40.70 -19.96 30.66
CA ARG A 775 -41.98 -19.58 31.29
C ARG A 775 -41.98 -20.17 32.70
N ARG A 776 -42.05 -19.29 33.71
CA ARG A 776 -42.62 -19.65 35.01
C ARG A 776 -44.10 -19.93 34.80
N CYS A 777 -44.59 -21.11 35.21
CA CYS A 777 -46.00 -21.31 35.54
C CYS A 777 -46.07 -22.36 36.65
N SER A 778 -46.60 -21.91 37.77
CA SER A 778 -47.01 -22.67 38.94
C SER A 778 -48.20 -23.59 38.65
N SER A 779 -48.32 -24.63 39.46
CA SER A 779 -49.54 -25.39 39.81
C SER A 779 -50.01 -26.54 38.88
N THR A 780 -49.94 -27.75 39.45
CA THR A 780 -50.94 -28.83 39.45
C THR A 780 -51.69 -29.22 38.16
N ARG A 781 -51.39 -30.41 37.62
CA ARG A 781 -52.27 -31.62 37.57
C ARG A 781 -51.80 -32.67 36.56
N ILE A 782 -51.62 -33.88 37.08
CA ILE A 782 -52.10 -35.21 36.61
C ILE A 782 -51.87 -35.60 35.13
N CYS A 783 -51.05 -36.64 34.94
CA CYS A 783 -50.87 -37.39 33.70
C CYS A 783 -52.12 -38.21 33.31
N GLY A 784 -52.38 -38.30 32.01
CA GLY A 784 -53.26 -39.30 31.39
C GLY A 784 -52.75 -39.63 29.97
N PRO A 785 -52.69 -40.90 29.54
CA PRO A 785 -52.00 -41.32 28.32
C PRO A 785 -52.94 -41.45 27.12
N ARG A 786 -52.48 -41.14 25.91
CA ARG A 786 -53.05 -41.70 24.68
C ARG A 786 -51.98 -42.00 23.63
N ALA A 787 -52.19 -43.14 23.00
CA ALA A 787 -51.29 -43.89 22.16
C ALA A 787 -51.54 -43.67 20.65
N SER A 788 -50.48 -43.94 19.88
CA SER A 788 -50.47 -44.56 18.53
C SER A 788 -50.88 -43.71 17.30
N PRO A 789 -50.56 -44.15 16.05
CA PRO A 789 -49.23 -44.52 15.56
C PRO A 789 -48.97 -44.07 14.10
N GLY A 790 -47.73 -44.18 13.63
CA GLY A 790 -47.49 -44.81 12.32
C GLY A 790 -46.76 -44.03 11.22
N ARG A 791 -46.00 -44.85 10.47
CA ARG A 791 -45.35 -44.66 9.15
C ARG A 791 -44.04 -43.89 9.17
N ARG A 792 -42.99 -44.26 8.42
CA ARG A 792 -42.45 -45.52 7.83
C ARG A 792 -41.23 -45.02 7.03
N CYS A 793 -40.11 -45.71 7.11
CA CYS A 793 -38.88 -45.39 6.37
C CYS A 793 -39.04 -45.44 4.84
N GLY A 794 -38.18 -44.71 4.14
CA GLY A 794 -37.94 -44.89 2.71
C GLY A 794 -36.71 -44.13 2.19
N ARG A 795 -35.57 -44.82 2.26
CA ARG A 795 -34.25 -44.62 1.59
C ARG A 795 -33.39 -43.43 1.97
#